data_AF-A0A1H1DWR9-F1
#
_entry.id   AF-A0A1H1DWR9-F1
#
_cell.length_a   1.000
_cell.length_b   1.000
_cell.length_c   1.000
_cell.angle_alpha   90.00
_cell.angle_beta   90.00
_cell.angle_gamma   90.00
#
_symmetry.space_group_name_H-M   'P 1'
#
loop_
_entity.id
_entity.type
_entity.pdbx_description
1 polymer ?
#
loop_
_entity_poly.entity_id
_entity_poly.type
_entity_poly.pdbx_seq_one_letter_code
_entity_poly.pdbx_strand_id
1 'polypeptide(L)'
;MTTSIALIGAGSVGRRHAGVLNSLPGVRLASITDAHEPAAQALAGELNLPAFTSPEAALDAVEVDAVYVCVPPFAHGPGERAALSRGLPLFVEKPVGLGRDVAEEIGALVEESGVVTGTGYHWRCMDSVEHARKLLADAPPLLANGYWLDKRPPVPWWGRMDRSGGQVVEQLTHVLDTARFLLGEAVEVYAAGLRRALEETAPTDEVTGPREDYEEVDDATAATVRFASGTVATLAATSVLAAKHRASLHTVSRGLYLELSEEGLSSFDGSVRTDMKCGEDPRIAVDREFIEAVRGERESTRVPYAEALRSHRLACAIAESARTGAPVKLQPDPLTERRPDLGAEPAPVRPSAILLTDLPAAGKATDPRSLTAANRRRNLVVSAAGSVEIVDEELPEVPDGGVLLETLATGLSAGTELAFVKGNHPGLSSRLHPELSLFLPGSPGTGYPVRRLGYMEVAKVVRSRTDAFAEGDVLASAYGHATAHVADPLAEHLVPLPAQLDPLLGVFVAHFGPICANGLLHAAADATGGMVRGLQDGVEGRLVLVTGAGPIGLMTALFASSLGAREVAVADADPRRRQLAEELGFLAVDLDDDPGRLLKTRWRHGPGDRGADVVFQCRGRAEALHAALRAVRPQGTVIDLAFYTQGADAVRLGEEFHHNGLSLRCAQIGRTPRGLSAQWDRGRLSAETIKLLRSHGDLIRKHFVTDVVPFEDGPDLMHQVARRERHVITAVFAVSPLLL
;
A
#
# COMPACT_ATOMS: atom_id res chain seq x y z
N MET A 1 -0.58 39.02 21.02
CA MET A 1 0.81 39.50 21.23
C MET A 1 1.69 38.82 20.19
N THR A 2 2.75 39.47 19.72
CA THR A 2 3.66 38.89 18.72
C THR A 2 4.82 38.22 19.44
N THR A 3 5.07 36.94 19.18
CA THR A 3 6.18 36.15 19.74
C THR A 3 7.46 36.38 18.92
N SER A 4 8.49 36.88 19.57
CA SER A 4 9.81 37.22 19.04
C SER A 4 10.79 36.06 19.22
N ILE A 5 11.42 35.59 18.15
CA ILE A 5 12.28 34.39 18.16
C ILE A 5 13.72 34.71 17.75
N ALA A 6 14.71 34.27 18.53
CA ALA A 6 16.11 34.20 18.11
C ALA A 6 16.40 32.84 17.45
N LEU A 7 17.06 32.83 16.29
CA LEU A 7 17.48 31.60 15.62
C LEU A 7 19.00 31.44 15.70
N ILE A 8 19.45 30.33 16.27
CA ILE A 8 20.86 29.93 16.37
C ILE A 8 21.08 28.74 15.44
N GLY A 9 21.89 28.92 14.40
CA GLY A 9 22.12 27.97 13.31
C GLY A 9 21.44 28.41 12.02
N ALA A 10 22.23 28.85 11.03
CA ALA A 10 21.77 29.37 9.74
C ALA A 10 21.90 28.33 8.59
N GLY A 11 22.06 27.05 8.95
CA GLY A 11 22.08 25.92 8.02
C GLY A 11 20.72 25.62 7.39
N SER A 12 20.64 24.52 6.62
CA SER A 12 19.42 24.12 5.89
C SER A 12 18.20 23.94 6.81
N VAL A 13 18.40 23.35 7.99
CA VAL A 13 17.33 23.13 8.97
C VAL A 13 16.89 24.44 9.63
N GLY A 14 17.83 25.32 9.99
CA GLY A 14 17.51 26.65 10.51
C GLY A 14 16.71 27.48 9.50
N ARG A 15 17.10 27.47 8.23
CA ARG A 15 16.35 28.12 7.13
C ARG A 15 14.94 27.57 6.97
N ARG A 16 14.74 26.26 7.11
CA ARG A 16 13.41 25.62 7.09
C ARG A 16 12.54 26.18 8.22
N HIS A 17 13.04 26.18 9.45
CA HIS A 17 12.32 26.74 10.59
C HIS A 17 12.03 28.23 10.41
N ALA A 18 12.98 29.01 9.89
CA ALA A 18 12.75 30.41 9.60
C ALA A 18 11.58 30.63 8.63
N GLY A 19 11.48 29.79 7.59
CA GLY A 19 10.35 29.79 6.66
C GLY A 19 9.01 29.49 7.32
N VAL A 20 8.95 28.43 8.15
CA VAL A 20 7.74 28.06 8.89
C VAL A 20 7.34 29.15 9.87
N LEU A 21 8.26 29.62 10.71
CA LEU A 21 8.02 30.65 11.72
C LEU A 21 7.50 31.95 11.10
N ASN A 22 8.05 32.38 9.96
CA ASN A 22 7.57 33.56 9.24
C ASN A 22 6.14 33.40 8.68
N SER A 23 5.68 32.16 8.46
CA SER A 23 4.32 31.88 8.02
C SER A 23 3.30 31.81 9.17
N LEU A 24 3.76 31.66 10.42
CA LEU A 24 2.88 31.50 11.57
C LEU A 24 2.35 32.87 12.04
N PRO A 25 1.03 32.98 12.30
CA PRO A 25 0.45 34.26 12.70
C PRO A 25 0.97 34.72 14.06
N GLY A 26 1.37 35.99 14.14
CA GLY A 26 1.87 36.60 15.36
C GLY A 26 3.25 36.09 15.78
N VAL A 27 4.05 35.54 14.87
CA VAL A 27 5.45 35.16 15.12
C VAL A 27 6.36 36.06 14.29
N ARG A 28 7.50 36.46 14.86
CA ARG A 28 8.56 37.16 14.13
C ARG A 28 9.93 36.63 14.52
N LEU A 29 10.82 36.52 13.56
CA LEU A 29 12.25 36.34 13.84
C LEU A 29 12.88 37.68 14.23
N ALA A 30 13.83 37.64 15.15
CA ALA A 30 14.45 38.83 15.75
C ALA A 30 15.96 38.91 15.52
N SER A 31 16.63 37.76 15.43
CA SER A 31 18.07 37.68 15.16
C SER A 31 18.43 36.34 14.54
N ILE A 32 19.52 36.33 13.78
CA ILE A 32 20.15 35.12 13.23
C ILE A 32 21.56 35.01 13.81
N THR A 33 21.90 33.86 14.33
CA THR A 33 23.23 33.58 14.90
C THR A 33 23.84 32.36 14.23
N ASP A 34 25.08 32.44 13.75
CA ASP A 34 25.84 31.28 13.31
C ASP A 34 27.34 31.52 13.54
N ALA A 35 28.06 30.49 14.01
CA ALA A 35 29.51 30.59 14.22
C ALA A 35 30.25 30.84 12.89
N HIS A 36 29.68 30.40 11.76
CA HIS A 36 30.15 30.77 10.44
C HIS A 36 29.50 32.08 9.99
N GLU A 37 30.20 33.19 10.23
CA GLU A 37 29.72 34.56 9.95
C GLU A 37 29.07 34.74 8.56
N PRO A 38 29.64 34.23 7.44
CA PRO A 38 29.00 34.34 6.13
C PRO A 38 27.61 33.69 6.07
N ALA A 39 27.38 32.57 6.77
CA ALA A 39 26.08 31.93 6.82
C ALA A 39 25.06 32.75 7.62
N ALA A 40 25.49 33.31 8.76
CA ALA A 40 24.66 34.21 9.57
C ALA A 40 24.26 35.45 8.76
N GLN A 41 25.21 36.12 8.12
CA GLN A 41 24.99 37.32 7.32
C GLN A 41 24.06 37.06 6.14
N ALA A 42 24.22 35.92 5.44
CA ALA A 42 23.39 35.58 4.29
C ALA A 42 21.91 35.44 4.68
N LEU A 43 21.59 34.62 5.69
CA LEU A 43 20.21 34.42 6.12
C LEU A 43 19.63 35.68 6.78
N ALA A 44 20.42 36.39 7.58
CA ALA A 44 20.00 37.64 8.19
C ALA A 44 19.68 38.72 7.15
N GLY A 45 20.49 38.83 6.10
CA GLY A 45 20.28 39.76 4.98
C GLY A 45 19.00 39.44 4.19
N GLU A 46 18.73 38.16 3.93
CA GLU A 46 17.47 37.73 3.29
C GLU A 46 16.23 38.12 4.10
N LEU A 47 16.34 38.11 5.43
CA LEU A 47 15.23 38.38 6.36
C LEU A 47 15.22 39.81 6.91
N ASN A 48 16.21 40.64 6.56
CA ASN A 48 16.43 41.98 7.11
C ASN A 48 16.53 42.00 8.66
N LEU A 49 17.32 41.08 9.22
CA LEU A 49 17.54 40.92 10.66
C LEU A 49 19.01 41.20 11.04
N PRO A 50 19.30 41.47 12.33
CA PRO A 50 20.67 41.50 12.81
C PRO A 50 21.31 40.09 12.79
N ALA A 51 22.56 40.03 12.36
CA ALA A 51 23.39 38.83 12.35
C ALA A 51 24.38 38.85 13.52
N PHE A 52 24.58 37.70 14.15
CA PHE A 52 25.55 37.51 15.24
C PHE A 52 26.37 36.24 15.02
N THR A 53 27.51 36.16 15.71
CA THR A 53 28.40 34.98 15.70
C THR A 53 28.48 34.26 17.04
N SER A 54 27.85 34.81 18.09
CA SER A 54 27.75 34.22 19.43
C SER A 54 26.29 34.31 19.93
N PRO A 55 25.74 33.21 20.48
CA PRO A 55 24.43 33.21 21.12
C PRO A 55 24.26 34.26 22.22
N GLU A 56 25.28 34.43 23.07
CA GLU A 56 25.27 35.39 24.17
C GLU A 56 25.16 36.82 23.63
N ALA A 57 25.97 37.17 22.64
CA ALA A 57 25.92 38.48 22.01
C ALA A 57 24.56 38.78 21.37
N ALA A 58 23.93 37.78 20.75
CA ALA A 58 22.61 37.93 20.14
C ALA A 58 21.52 38.16 21.20
N LEU A 59 21.51 37.35 22.27
CA LEU A 59 20.50 37.40 23.32
C LEU A 59 20.68 38.59 24.28
N ASP A 60 21.87 39.19 24.34
CA ASP A 60 22.12 40.45 25.07
C ASP A 60 21.71 41.69 24.26
N ALA A 61 21.79 41.61 22.93
CA ALA A 61 21.50 42.73 22.04
C ALA A 61 20.01 42.82 21.64
N VAL A 62 19.29 41.70 21.64
CA VAL A 62 17.92 41.61 21.10
C VAL A 62 16.99 40.91 22.10
N GLU A 63 15.94 41.61 22.52
CA GLU A 63 14.88 41.02 23.35
C GLU A 63 14.03 40.02 22.53
N VAL A 64 13.91 38.81 23.05
CA VAL A 64 13.18 37.69 22.44
C VAL A 64 12.36 36.94 23.49
N ASP A 65 11.31 36.26 23.03
CA ASP A 65 10.43 35.46 23.87
C ASP A 65 10.83 33.97 23.87
N ALA A 66 11.53 33.50 22.84
CA ALA A 66 12.05 32.14 22.76
C ALA A 66 13.23 32.00 21.78
N VAL A 67 13.94 30.87 21.87
CA VAL A 67 15.15 30.58 21.08
C VAL A 67 15.00 29.27 20.30
N TYR A 68 15.43 29.25 19.05
CA TYR A 68 15.58 28.03 18.26
C TYR A 68 17.06 27.69 18.10
N VAL A 69 17.44 26.47 18.45
CA VAL A 69 18.82 25.94 18.36
C VAL A 69 18.87 24.86 17.28
N CYS A 70 19.39 25.22 16.11
CA CYS A 70 19.41 24.46 14.86
C CYS A 70 20.86 24.22 14.40
N VAL A 71 21.70 23.70 15.30
CA VAL A 71 23.14 23.50 15.09
C VAL A 71 23.46 22.01 14.84
N PRO A 72 24.61 21.66 14.23
CA PRO A 72 25.01 20.27 14.09
C PRO A 72 25.33 19.61 15.47
N PRO A 73 25.36 18.26 15.56
CA PRO A 73 25.46 17.54 16.84
C PRO A 73 26.63 17.98 17.73
N PHE A 74 27.81 18.21 17.15
CA PHE A 74 29.00 18.65 17.88
C PHE A 74 28.97 20.10 18.39
N ALA A 75 28.02 20.90 17.93
CA ALA A 75 27.91 22.33 18.22
C ALA A 75 26.79 22.67 19.23
N HIS A 76 26.06 21.67 19.72
CA HIS A 76 25.13 21.84 20.84
C HIS A 76 25.88 22.23 22.13
N GLY A 77 25.18 22.93 23.02
CA GLY A 77 25.66 23.39 24.31
C GLY A 77 25.66 24.92 24.45
N PRO A 78 26.40 25.69 23.62
CA PRO A 78 26.47 27.15 23.75
C PRO A 78 25.13 27.86 23.64
N GLY A 79 24.33 27.53 22.61
CA GLY A 79 23.04 28.18 22.38
C GLY A 79 22.02 27.88 23.48
N GLU A 80 21.98 26.63 23.93
CA GLU A 80 21.11 26.16 24.99
C GLU A 80 21.47 26.80 26.33
N ARG A 81 22.77 26.83 26.71
CA ARG A 81 23.23 27.51 27.93
C ARG A 81 22.89 29.01 27.92
N ALA A 82 23.04 29.67 26.77
CA ALA A 82 22.73 31.09 26.65
C ALA A 82 21.22 31.37 26.84
N ALA A 83 20.35 30.51 26.30
CA ALA A 83 18.90 30.61 26.49
C ALA A 83 18.48 30.31 27.94
N LEU A 84 18.98 29.20 28.50
CA LEU A 84 18.62 28.71 29.84
C LEU A 84 19.06 29.67 30.96
N SER A 85 20.26 30.24 30.85
CA SER A 85 20.75 31.26 31.81
C SER A 85 19.90 32.53 31.85
N ARG A 86 19.07 32.77 30.83
CA ARG A 86 18.13 33.89 30.73
C ARG A 86 16.68 33.48 30.99
N GLY A 87 16.43 32.22 31.35
CA GLY A 87 15.08 31.69 31.57
C GLY A 87 14.22 31.69 30.30
N LEU A 88 14.83 31.62 29.12
CA LEU A 88 14.11 31.66 27.85
C LEU A 88 13.66 30.25 27.43
N PRO A 89 12.40 30.07 26.99
CA PRO A 89 11.97 28.88 26.28
C PRO A 89 12.87 28.57 25.08
N LEU A 90 13.15 27.29 24.84
CA LEU A 90 13.99 26.88 23.71
C LEU A 90 13.45 25.67 22.93
N PHE A 91 13.56 25.75 21.62
CA PHE A 91 13.38 24.64 20.70
C PHE A 91 14.74 24.13 20.24
N VAL A 92 15.00 22.84 20.37
CA VAL A 92 16.30 22.23 20.00
C VAL A 92 16.09 21.24 18.87
N GLU A 93 16.84 21.37 17.77
CA GLU A 93 16.82 20.36 16.72
C GLU A 93 17.52 19.07 17.15
N LYS A 94 17.07 17.96 16.56
CA LYS A 94 17.63 16.64 16.85
C LYS A 94 18.90 16.39 16.00
N PRO A 95 19.85 15.58 16.49
CA PRO A 95 19.95 15.06 17.85
C PRO A 95 20.42 16.14 18.84
N VAL A 96 20.05 16.03 20.11
CA VAL A 96 20.31 17.06 21.15
C VAL A 96 21.77 17.16 21.61
N GLY A 97 22.69 16.49 20.91
CA GLY A 97 24.12 16.48 21.17
C GLY A 97 24.84 15.40 20.37
N LEU A 98 26.18 15.45 20.37
CA LEU A 98 27.03 14.42 19.76
C LEU A 98 27.07 13.13 20.59
N GLY A 99 27.13 13.28 21.91
CA GLY A 99 27.19 12.20 22.90
C GLY A 99 26.29 12.50 24.08
N ARG A 100 26.46 11.76 25.18
CA ARG A 100 25.60 11.93 26.37
C ARG A 100 25.96 13.16 27.19
N ASP A 101 27.23 13.49 27.34
CA ASP A 101 27.71 14.49 28.31
C ASP A 101 27.02 15.86 28.18
N VAL A 102 27.08 16.48 26.99
CA VAL A 102 26.43 17.78 26.74
C VAL A 102 24.92 17.67 26.85
N ALA A 103 24.33 16.58 26.34
CA ALA A 103 22.88 16.41 26.36
C ALA A 103 22.34 16.24 27.79
N GLU A 104 23.08 15.56 28.67
CA GLU A 104 22.73 15.39 30.08
C GLU A 104 22.96 16.67 30.89
N GLU A 105 24.05 17.40 30.62
CA GLU A 105 24.29 18.73 31.20
C GLU A 105 23.13 19.69 30.87
N ILE A 106 22.76 19.82 29.60
CA ILE A 106 21.64 20.68 29.19
C ILE A 106 20.32 20.18 29.76
N GLY A 107 20.10 18.86 29.81
CA GLY A 107 18.91 18.28 30.43
C GLY A 107 18.74 18.69 31.90
N ALA A 108 19.82 18.68 32.68
CA ALA A 108 19.82 19.13 34.06
C ALA A 108 19.50 20.63 34.18
N LEU A 109 20.07 21.46 33.30
CA LEU A 109 19.79 22.91 33.26
C LEU A 109 18.34 23.22 32.86
N VAL A 110 17.76 22.43 31.94
CA VAL A 110 16.33 22.53 31.58
C VAL A 110 15.45 22.21 32.78
N GLU A 111 15.76 21.13 33.51
CA GLU A 111 15.01 20.75 34.71
C GLU A 111 15.10 21.80 35.81
N GLU A 112 16.30 22.36 36.05
CA GLU A 112 16.52 23.42 37.04
C GLU A 112 15.77 24.72 36.69
N SER A 113 15.80 25.11 35.41
CA SER A 113 15.18 26.36 34.95
C SER A 113 13.65 26.27 34.81
N GLY A 114 13.11 25.07 34.55
CA GLY A 114 11.68 24.85 34.35
C GLY A 114 11.09 25.52 33.09
N VAL A 115 11.95 25.93 32.14
CA VAL A 115 11.49 26.60 30.92
C VAL A 115 10.75 25.64 29.98
N VAL A 116 9.83 26.18 29.18
CA VAL A 116 9.19 25.42 28.10
C VAL A 116 10.24 25.00 27.08
N THR A 117 10.26 23.71 26.75
CA THR A 117 11.14 23.16 25.72
C THR A 117 10.37 22.42 24.64
N GLY A 118 10.92 22.44 23.42
CA GLY A 118 10.49 21.61 22.30
C GLY A 118 11.67 20.98 21.59
N THR A 119 11.46 19.88 20.89
CA THR A 119 12.51 19.23 20.09
C THR A 119 12.01 18.83 18.71
N GLY A 120 12.91 18.85 17.71
CA GLY A 120 12.68 18.55 16.29
C GLY A 120 12.14 17.16 15.91
N TYR A 121 11.63 16.36 16.86
CA TYR A 121 10.99 15.05 16.63
C TYR A 121 9.58 15.19 16.04
N HIS A 122 9.48 15.79 14.87
CA HIS A 122 8.20 16.11 14.23
C HIS A 122 7.33 14.87 13.93
N TRP A 123 7.88 13.65 13.83
CA TRP A 123 7.07 12.43 13.70
C TRP A 123 6.05 12.30 14.85
N ARG A 124 6.37 12.78 16.05
CA ARG A 124 5.46 12.80 17.20
C ARG A 124 4.23 13.70 17.03
N CYS A 125 4.24 14.58 16.04
CA CYS A 125 3.10 15.42 15.66
C CYS A 125 2.26 14.82 14.53
N MET A 126 2.61 13.64 14.00
CA MET A 126 1.81 12.97 13.00
C MET A 126 0.60 12.30 13.64
N ASP A 127 -0.60 12.59 13.13
CA ASP A 127 -1.85 11.94 13.58
C ASP A 127 -1.78 10.41 13.46
N SER A 128 -1.00 9.91 12.49
CA SER A 128 -0.77 8.49 12.26
C SER A 128 -0.01 7.82 13.39
N VAL A 129 0.89 8.52 14.09
CA VAL A 129 1.60 8.02 15.28
C VAL A 129 0.64 7.86 16.44
N GLU A 130 -0.24 8.85 16.65
CA GLU A 130 -1.26 8.78 17.70
C GLU A 130 -2.29 7.69 17.41
N HIS A 131 -2.67 7.50 16.14
CA HIS A 131 -3.54 6.40 15.75
C HIS A 131 -2.87 5.03 15.96
N ALA A 132 -1.59 4.89 15.59
CA ALA A 132 -0.82 3.68 15.86
C ALA A 132 -0.78 3.36 17.37
N ARG A 133 -0.56 4.37 18.22
CA ARG A 133 -0.57 4.19 19.68
C ARG A 133 -1.89 3.64 20.20
N LYS A 134 -3.02 4.14 19.68
CA LYS A 134 -4.36 3.65 20.05
C LYS A 134 -4.55 2.19 19.66
N LEU A 135 -4.17 1.81 18.44
CA LEU A 135 -4.28 0.43 17.97
C LEU A 135 -3.40 -0.52 18.79
N LEU A 136 -2.19 -0.08 19.16
CA LEU A 136 -1.26 -0.88 19.97
C LEU A 136 -1.65 -0.98 21.45
N ALA A 137 -2.53 -0.11 21.95
CA ALA A 137 -3.06 -0.24 23.30
C ALA A 137 -3.93 -1.51 23.44
N ASP A 138 -4.74 -1.81 22.42
CA ASP A 138 -5.61 -2.99 22.38
C ASP A 138 -4.87 -4.25 21.90
N ALA A 139 -3.83 -4.08 21.09
CA ALA A 139 -2.98 -5.15 20.58
C ALA A 139 -1.50 -4.85 20.82
N PRO A 140 -0.96 -5.14 22.03
CA PRO A 140 0.42 -4.87 22.37
C PRO A 140 1.41 -5.54 21.41
N PRO A 141 2.44 -4.81 20.95
CA PRO A 141 3.39 -5.33 19.97
C PRO A 141 4.33 -6.37 20.58
N LEU A 142 4.53 -7.47 19.88
CA LEU A 142 5.46 -8.54 20.26
C LEU A 142 6.82 -8.38 19.57
N LEU A 143 6.79 -8.01 18.29
CA LEU A 143 7.96 -7.82 17.44
C LEU A 143 7.89 -6.44 16.77
N ALA A 144 9.03 -5.77 16.61
CA ALA A 144 9.12 -4.58 15.79
C ALA A 144 10.35 -4.59 14.87
N ASN A 145 10.24 -3.92 13.72
CA ASN A 145 11.36 -3.72 12.81
C ASN A 145 11.42 -2.25 12.38
N GLY A 146 12.53 -1.56 12.69
CA GLY A 146 12.74 -0.16 12.34
C GLY A 146 13.85 0.01 11.31
N TYR A 147 13.69 0.94 10.38
CA TYR A 147 14.62 1.15 9.28
C TYR A 147 14.89 2.63 9.04
N TRP A 148 16.15 2.98 8.81
CA TRP A 148 16.56 4.21 8.13
C TRP A 148 17.58 3.92 7.03
N LEU A 149 17.10 3.78 5.80
CA LEU A 149 17.88 3.40 4.62
C LEU A 149 17.94 4.60 3.68
N ASP A 150 19.07 5.30 3.67
CA ASP A 150 19.20 6.59 3.01
C ASP A 150 20.59 6.80 2.39
N LYS A 151 20.78 7.95 1.75
CA LYS A 151 22.07 8.49 1.36
C LYS A 151 22.74 9.22 2.52
N ARG A 152 24.05 9.37 2.40
CA ARG A 152 24.88 10.24 3.23
C ARG A 152 24.48 11.70 2.98
N PRO A 153 24.12 12.48 4.02
CA PRO A 153 23.95 13.92 3.91
C PRO A 153 25.22 14.59 3.36
N PRO A 154 25.11 15.46 2.34
CA PRO A 154 26.25 16.04 1.64
C PRO A 154 26.81 17.24 2.40
N VAL A 155 27.18 17.06 3.66
CA VAL A 155 27.80 18.11 4.50
C VAL A 155 29.13 17.60 5.08
N PRO A 156 30.19 18.43 5.13
CA PRO A 156 31.55 17.99 5.46
C PRO A 156 31.69 17.31 6.82
N TRP A 157 30.86 17.68 7.79
CA TRP A 157 30.94 17.15 9.15
C TRP A 157 30.23 15.80 9.32
N TRP A 158 29.34 15.40 8.41
CA TRP A 158 28.45 14.25 8.66
C TRP A 158 29.20 12.91 8.67
N GLY A 159 30.16 12.75 7.75
CA GLY A 159 30.93 11.50 7.61
C GLY A 159 31.89 11.19 8.75
N ARG A 160 32.04 12.09 9.74
CA ARG A 160 32.98 11.95 10.85
C ARG A 160 32.27 11.55 12.13
N MET A 161 32.70 10.45 12.76
CA MET A 161 32.13 9.99 14.03
C MET A 161 32.26 11.02 15.15
N ASP A 162 33.37 11.76 15.19
CA ASP A 162 33.65 12.82 16.17
C ASP A 162 32.85 14.11 15.96
N ARG A 163 32.00 14.18 14.93
CA ARG A 163 31.16 15.33 14.61
C ARG A 163 29.67 15.02 14.52
N SER A 164 29.30 13.88 13.93
CA SER A 164 27.89 13.50 13.72
C SER A 164 27.36 12.49 14.74
N GLY A 165 28.24 11.70 15.35
CA GLY A 165 27.84 10.55 16.17
C GLY A 165 27.39 9.35 15.34
N GLY A 166 27.50 9.43 14.02
CA GLY A 166 27.12 8.38 13.09
C GLY A 166 25.63 8.33 12.79
N GLN A 167 25.29 7.38 11.92
CA GLN A 167 23.96 7.32 11.35
C GLN A 167 22.84 7.05 12.38
N VAL A 168 23.15 6.26 13.41
CA VAL A 168 22.20 5.94 14.46
C VAL A 168 21.77 7.19 15.22
N VAL A 169 22.73 8.07 15.54
CA VAL A 169 22.52 9.31 16.30
C VAL A 169 21.83 10.36 15.43
N GLU A 170 22.26 10.55 14.19
CA GLU A 170 21.73 11.65 13.35
C GLU A 170 20.42 11.30 12.64
N GLN A 171 20.34 10.11 12.02
CA GLN A 171 19.26 9.76 11.11
C GLN A 171 18.23 8.81 11.73
N LEU A 172 18.68 7.68 12.28
CA LEU A 172 17.78 6.64 12.82
C LEU A 172 16.95 7.16 14.01
N THR A 173 17.39 8.23 14.66
CA THR A 173 16.80 8.76 15.90
C THR A 173 15.29 9.03 15.83
N HIS A 174 14.72 9.42 14.67
CA HIS A 174 13.26 9.53 14.52
C HIS A 174 12.53 8.20 14.73
N VAL A 175 13.11 7.11 14.20
CA VAL A 175 12.59 5.75 14.36
C VAL A 175 12.80 5.28 15.80
N LEU A 176 13.93 5.65 16.44
CA LEU A 176 14.21 5.33 17.84
C LEU A 176 13.21 5.98 18.80
N ASP A 177 12.94 7.28 18.59
CA ASP A 177 11.98 8.03 19.39
C ASP A 177 10.56 7.48 19.24
N THR A 178 10.15 7.21 18.00
CA THR A 178 8.85 6.62 17.71
C THR A 178 8.71 5.22 18.30
N ALA A 179 9.77 4.40 18.21
CA ALA A 179 9.79 3.07 18.81
C ALA A 179 9.70 3.15 20.34
N ARG A 180 10.44 4.05 21.00
CA ARG A 180 10.30 4.28 22.45
C ARG A 180 8.88 4.68 22.82
N PHE A 181 8.27 5.56 22.04
CA PHE A 181 6.92 6.03 22.32
C PHE A 181 5.85 4.94 22.21
N LEU A 182 5.96 4.08 21.20
CA LEU A 182 4.95 3.04 20.92
C LEU A 182 5.21 1.73 21.66
N LEU A 183 6.47 1.39 21.91
CA LEU A 183 6.89 0.09 22.44
C LEU A 183 7.33 0.18 23.91
N GLY A 184 7.47 1.37 24.48
CA GLY A 184 7.97 1.61 25.83
C GLY A 184 9.47 1.89 25.90
N GLU A 185 10.03 1.93 27.11
CA GLU A 185 11.45 2.25 27.31
C GLU A 185 12.36 1.06 26.95
N ALA A 186 13.48 1.32 26.26
CA ALA A 186 14.48 0.29 25.98
C ALA A 186 15.26 -0.06 27.26
N VAL A 187 15.51 -1.36 27.49
CA VAL A 187 16.23 -1.86 28.68
C VAL A 187 17.56 -2.51 28.34
N GLU A 188 17.71 -2.99 27.10
CA GLU A 188 18.93 -3.66 26.65
C GLU A 188 19.05 -3.57 25.13
N VAL A 189 20.26 -3.32 24.65
CA VAL A 189 20.58 -3.27 23.22
C VAL A 189 21.82 -4.10 22.93
N TYR A 190 21.83 -4.75 21.77
CA TYR A 190 23.04 -5.28 21.14
C TYR A 190 23.08 -4.78 19.71
N ALA A 191 24.22 -4.27 19.25
CA ALA A 191 24.37 -3.78 17.89
C ALA A 191 25.69 -4.22 17.26
N ALA A 192 25.67 -4.32 15.94
CA ALA A 192 26.84 -4.54 15.11
C ALA A 192 26.90 -3.43 14.04
N GLY A 193 28.08 -2.82 13.91
CA GLY A 193 28.43 -1.90 12.85
C GLY A 193 29.30 -2.58 11.80
N LEU A 194 29.09 -2.22 10.53
CA LEU A 194 30.00 -2.54 9.45
C LEU A 194 30.50 -1.25 8.83
N ARG A 195 31.82 -1.15 8.74
CA ARG A 195 32.52 -0.15 7.93
C ARG A 195 33.37 -0.86 6.90
N ARG A 196 33.17 -0.56 5.61
CA ARG A 196 34.09 -1.00 4.55
C ARG A 196 34.99 0.15 4.17
N ALA A 197 36.29 -0.13 4.03
CA ALA A 197 37.19 0.82 3.41
C ALA A 197 36.70 1.10 1.99
N LEU A 198 36.40 2.37 1.68
CA LEU A 198 36.11 2.79 0.31
C LEU A 198 37.39 2.63 -0.52
N GLU A 199 37.27 2.09 -1.74
CA GLU A 199 38.36 2.16 -2.73
C GLU A 199 38.74 3.63 -2.95
N GLU A 200 40.02 3.91 -3.25
CA GLU A 200 40.69 5.23 -3.35
C GLU A 200 40.04 6.27 -4.30
N THR A 201 38.87 5.98 -4.86
CA THR A 201 38.18 6.74 -5.91
C THR A 201 37.07 7.68 -5.41
N ALA A 202 36.75 7.70 -4.12
CA ALA A 202 35.80 8.69 -3.61
C ALA A 202 36.49 10.08 -3.55
N PRO A 203 35.90 11.12 -4.15
CA PRO A 203 36.51 12.45 -4.17
C PRO A 203 36.76 12.94 -2.75
N THR A 204 38.01 13.25 -2.45
CA THR A 204 38.39 14.03 -1.26
C THR A 204 37.83 15.44 -1.45
N ASP A 205 36.80 15.80 -0.70
CA ASP A 205 36.37 17.20 -0.63
C ASP A 205 37.52 18.01 0.00
N GLU A 206 38.01 19.04 -0.70
CA GLU A 206 39.08 19.95 -0.23
C GLU A 206 38.78 20.55 1.17
N VAL A 207 37.50 20.54 1.58
CA VAL A 207 36.99 21.05 2.86
C VAL A 207 37.17 20.06 4.03
N THR A 208 37.24 18.75 3.76
CA THR A 208 37.17 17.71 4.81
C THR A 208 38.52 17.26 5.37
N GLY A 209 39.62 17.68 4.74
CA GLY A 209 40.96 17.17 5.06
C GLY A 209 41.17 15.72 4.59
N PRO A 210 42.39 15.17 4.72
CA PRO A 210 42.66 13.78 4.43
C PRO A 210 41.81 12.86 5.32
N ARG A 211 41.30 11.76 4.76
CA ARG A 211 40.55 10.72 5.52
C ARG A 211 41.35 10.09 6.67
N GLU A 212 42.67 10.23 6.65
CA GLU A 212 43.57 9.67 7.67
C GLU A 212 43.43 10.33 9.05
N ASP A 213 42.79 11.51 9.14
CA ASP A 213 42.76 12.33 10.35
C ASP A 213 41.52 12.11 11.26
N TYR A 214 40.56 11.26 10.88
CA TYR A 214 39.33 11.07 11.66
C TYR A 214 38.70 9.68 11.50
N GLU A 215 37.93 9.27 12.51
CA GLU A 215 37.15 8.04 12.47
C GLU A 215 35.89 8.23 11.60
N GLU A 216 35.77 7.44 10.53
CA GLU A 216 34.57 7.44 9.67
C GLU A 216 33.40 6.70 10.31
N VAL A 217 32.19 7.19 10.00
CA VAL A 217 30.92 6.58 10.39
C VAL A 217 30.73 5.18 9.80
N ASP A 218 29.97 4.33 10.50
CA ASP A 218 29.55 3.03 9.97
C ASP A 218 28.75 3.18 8.68
N ASP A 219 28.99 2.30 7.71
CA ASP A 219 28.21 2.21 6.47
C ASP A 219 26.84 1.57 6.71
N ALA A 220 26.81 0.61 7.63
CA ALA A 220 25.58 -0.05 8.07
C ALA A 220 25.65 -0.38 9.56
N THR A 221 24.55 -0.16 10.26
CA THR A 221 24.38 -0.58 11.66
C THR A 221 23.09 -1.39 11.77
N ALA A 222 23.15 -2.52 12.46
CA ALA A 222 21.97 -3.30 12.84
C ALA A 222 21.99 -3.52 14.36
N ALA A 223 20.83 -3.35 15.00
CA ALA A 223 20.67 -3.47 16.44
C ALA A 223 19.46 -4.33 16.79
N THR A 224 19.59 -5.16 17.82
CA THR A 224 18.48 -5.80 18.51
C THR A 224 18.24 -5.08 19.82
N VAL A 225 16.99 -4.69 20.07
CA VAL A 225 16.58 -3.94 21.27
C VAL A 225 15.49 -4.71 21.99
N ARG A 226 15.63 -4.81 23.32
CA ARG A 226 14.58 -5.29 24.21
C ARG A 226 13.96 -4.11 24.95
N PHE A 227 12.64 -4.04 24.93
CA PHE A 227 11.87 -3.01 25.61
C PHE A 227 11.34 -3.52 26.95
N ALA A 228 11.07 -2.61 27.89
CA ALA A 228 10.49 -2.89 29.20
C ALA A 228 9.11 -3.54 29.10
N SER A 229 8.38 -3.28 28.02
CA SER A 229 7.11 -3.92 27.66
C SER A 229 7.23 -5.41 27.33
N GLY A 230 8.44 -5.90 27.08
CA GLY A 230 8.70 -7.25 26.57
C GLY A 230 8.79 -7.33 25.04
N THR A 231 8.47 -6.26 24.30
CA THR A 231 8.66 -6.20 22.85
C THR A 231 10.15 -6.34 22.50
N VAL A 232 10.43 -7.11 21.45
CA VAL A 232 11.78 -7.21 20.87
C VAL A 232 11.77 -6.53 19.50
N ALA A 233 12.77 -5.71 19.21
CA ALA A 233 12.89 -5.02 17.94
C ALA A 233 14.23 -5.25 17.25
N THR A 234 14.21 -5.25 15.92
CA THR A 234 15.41 -5.08 15.08
C THR A 234 15.40 -3.70 14.46
N LEU A 235 16.47 -2.94 14.60
CA LEU A 235 16.62 -1.58 14.08
C LEU A 235 17.82 -1.55 13.15
N ALA A 236 17.66 -1.04 11.93
CA ALA A 236 18.73 -1.03 10.94
C ALA A 236 18.87 0.36 10.29
N ALA A 237 20.12 0.77 10.06
CA ALA A 237 20.44 2.01 9.37
C ALA A 237 21.56 1.80 8.35
N THR A 238 21.44 2.45 7.19
CA THR A 238 22.54 2.55 6.20
C THR A 238 22.49 3.88 5.44
N SER A 239 23.66 4.48 5.16
CA SER A 239 23.80 5.77 4.48
C SER A 239 24.47 5.67 3.10
N VAL A 240 24.61 4.45 2.58
CA VAL A 240 25.37 4.15 1.35
C VAL A 240 24.54 4.29 0.05
N LEU A 241 23.27 4.65 0.15
CA LEU A 241 22.39 4.74 -1.03
C LEU A 241 22.61 6.06 -1.78
N ALA A 242 22.16 6.12 -3.04
CA ALA A 242 22.14 7.36 -3.82
C ALA A 242 20.96 8.29 -3.43
N ALA A 243 19.90 7.74 -2.83
CA ALA A 243 18.71 8.44 -2.39
C ALA A 243 18.01 7.70 -1.24
N LYS A 244 17.14 8.40 -0.52
CA LYS A 244 16.30 7.82 0.55
C LYS A 244 15.45 6.68 -0.01
N HIS A 245 15.59 5.50 0.58
CA HIS A 245 14.79 4.33 0.23
C HIS A 245 13.67 4.08 1.24
N ARG A 246 13.95 4.18 2.54
CA ARG A 246 12.95 3.90 3.59
C ARG A 246 13.30 4.55 4.92
N ALA A 247 12.31 5.15 5.56
CA ALA A 247 12.33 5.46 6.98
C ALA A 247 10.99 4.99 7.59
N SER A 248 11.00 3.92 8.38
CA SER A 248 9.77 3.35 8.92
C SER A 248 9.99 2.54 10.19
N LEU A 249 8.91 2.37 10.97
CA LEU A 249 8.79 1.45 12.09
C LEU A 249 7.62 0.50 11.83
N HIS A 250 7.91 -0.80 11.84
CA HIS A 250 6.90 -1.84 11.69
C HIS A 250 6.68 -2.52 13.03
N THR A 251 5.44 -2.87 13.36
CA THR A 251 5.11 -3.62 14.57
C THR A 251 4.23 -4.82 14.24
N VAL A 252 4.44 -5.93 14.94
CA VAL A 252 3.64 -7.14 14.83
C VAL A 252 3.08 -7.46 16.20
N SER A 253 1.77 -7.44 16.29
CA SER A 253 0.97 -7.88 17.42
C SER A 253 0.14 -9.10 17.02
N ARG A 254 -0.60 -9.69 17.95
CA ARG A 254 -1.52 -10.79 17.63
C ARG A 254 -2.65 -10.26 16.74
N GLY A 255 -2.66 -10.67 15.47
CA GLY A 255 -3.69 -10.27 14.51
C GLY A 255 -3.61 -8.80 14.08
N LEU A 256 -2.47 -8.12 14.28
CA LEU A 256 -2.28 -6.75 13.82
C LEU A 256 -0.84 -6.51 13.40
N TYR A 257 -0.63 -6.04 12.18
CA TYR A 257 0.62 -5.53 11.67
C TYR A 257 0.48 -4.03 11.44
N LEU A 258 1.42 -3.23 11.89
CA LEU A 258 1.49 -1.80 11.57
C LEU A 258 2.79 -1.49 10.82
N GLU A 259 2.74 -0.58 9.86
CA GLU A 259 3.88 0.06 9.23
C GLU A 259 3.67 1.58 9.32
N LEU A 260 4.51 2.24 10.08
CA LEU A 260 4.49 3.68 10.30
C LEU A 260 5.72 4.30 9.63
N SER A 261 5.51 5.27 8.74
CA SER A 261 6.57 6.01 8.03
C SER A 261 6.24 7.50 8.00
N GLU A 262 7.12 8.32 7.43
CA GLU A 262 6.85 9.76 7.20
C GLU A 262 5.60 10.03 6.37
N GLU A 263 5.16 9.06 5.57
CA GLU A 263 3.99 9.20 4.69
C GLU A 263 2.67 8.90 5.42
N GLY A 264 2.72 8.20 6.56
CA GLY A 264 1.52 7.80 7.29
C GLY A 264 1.64 6.46 8.02
N LEU A 265 0.49 5.90 8.39
CA LEU A 265 0.34 4.58 9.00
C LEU A 265 -0.40 3.64 8.05
N SER A 266 0.14 2.44 7.86
CA SER A 266 -0.56 1.30 7.30
C SER A 266 -0.81 0.28 8.40
N SER A 267 -2.06 -0.13 8.63
CA SER A 267 -2.40 -1.23 9.54
C SER A 267 -2.93 -2.42 8.75
N PHE A 268 -2.67 -3.64 9.19
CA PHE A 268 -3.23 -4.88 8.63
C PHE A 268 -3.66 -5.80 9.75
N ASP A 269 -4.95 -6.08 9.87
CA ASP A 269 -5.52 -6.87 10.96
C ASP A 269 -5.64 -8.38 10.65
N GLY A 270 -4.92 -8.85 9.61
CA GLY A 270 -5.08 -10.20 9.08
C GLY A 270 -6.11 -10.31 7.97
N SER A 271 -6.97 -9.31 7.79
CA SER A 271 -8.05 -9.32 6.79
C SER A 271 -8.10 -8.04 5.94
N VAL A 272 -7.91 -6.88 6.56
CA VAL A 272 -8.04 -5.57 5.96
C VAL A 272 -6.75 -4.79 6.17
N ARG A 273 -6.22 -4.21 5.08
CA ARG A 273 -5.21 -3.16 5.17
C ARG A 273 -5.88 -1.79 5.17
N THR A 274 -5.58 -0.96 6.16
CA THR A 274 -6.05 0.41 6.29
C THR A 274 -4.85 1.34 6.23
N ASP A 275 -4.82 2.23 5.25
CA ASP A 275 -3.77 3.23 5.11
C ASP A 275 -4.31 4.61 5.52
N MET A 276 -3.57 5.29 6.39
CA MET A 276 -3.87 6.62 6.92
C MET A 276 -2.70 7.55 6.60
N LYS A 277 -2.96 8.60 5.81
CA LYS A 277 -1.99 9.67 5.57
C LYS A 277 -2.03 10.71 6.70
N CYS A 278 -0.94 11.45 6.88
CA CYS A 278 -0.91 12.60 7.76
C CYS A 278 -1.81 13.72 7.22
N GLY A 279 -2.70 14.26 8.06
CA GLY A 279 -3.61 15.34 7.66
C GLY A 279 -2.92 16.70 7.52
N GLU A 280 -1.90 16.95 8.33
CA GLU A 280 -1.09 18.17 8.34
C GLU A 280 0.40 17.84 8.17
N ASP A 281 1.20 18.78 7.64
CA ASP A 281 2.66 18.65 7.65
C ASP A 281 3.17 18.68 9.11
N PRO A 282 3.73 17.57 9.62
CA PRO A 282 4.21 17.49 11.00
C PRO A 282 5.29 18.52 11.33
N ARG A 283 6.00 19.04 10.32
CA ARG A 283 7.01 20.10 10.49
C ARG A 283 6.41 21.45 10.84
N ILE A 284 5.20 21.74 10.38
CA ILE A 284 4.47 22.96 10.77
C ILE A 284 3.85 22.76 12.15
N ALA A 285 3.28 21.58 12.39
CA ALA A 285 2.64 21.24 13.67
C ALA A 285 3.63 21.36 14.85
N VAL A 286 4.85 20.82 14.73
CA VAL A 286 5.84 20.86 15.81
C VAL A 286 6.26 22.28 16.19
N ASP A 287 6.42 23.17 15.20
CA ASP A 287 6.76 24.58 15.43
C ASP A 287 5.59 25.34 16.05
N ARG A 288 4.37 25.11 15.54
CA ARG A 288 3.17 25.72 16.11
C ARG A 288 2.96 25.31 17.57
N GLU A 289 3.11 24.03 17.91
CA GLU A 289 2.94 23.56 19.29
C GLU A 289 3.93 24.18 20.26
N PHE A 290 5.18 24.42 19.82
CA PHE A 290 6.16 25.13 20.63
C PHE A 290 5.75 26.59 20.84
N ILE A 291 5.31 27.29 19.79
CA ILE A 291 4.83 28.68 19.91
C ILE A 291 3.59 28.78 20.82
N GLU A 292 2.63 27.88 20.68
CA GLU A 292 1.46 27.78 21.56
C GLU A 292 1.88 27.62 23.03
N ALA A 293 2.87 26.75 23.31
CA ALA A 293 3.38 26.53 24.66
C ALA A 293 4.12 27.77 25.20
N VAL A 294 4.92 28.46 24.38
CA VAL A 294 5.57 29.73 24.74
C VAL A 294 4.54 30.81 25.11
N ARG A 295 3.40 30.84 24.42
CA ARG A 295 2.30 31.78 24.71
C ARG A 295 1.43 31.38 25.90
N GLY A 296 1.66 30.20 26.50
CA GLY A 296 0.81 29.64 27.56
C GLY A 296 -0.57 29.18 27.05
N GLU A 297 -0.73 29.01 25.74
CA GLU A 297 -1.94 28.44 25.12
C GLU A 297 -1.98 26.92 25.29
N ARG A 298 -0.83 26.33 25.68
CA ARG A 298 -0.60 24.91 25.91
C ARG A 298 0.35 24.73 27.08
N GLU A 299 0.15 23.66 27.86
CA GLU A 299 0.98 23.36 29.05
C GLU A 299 2.40 22.90 28.67
N SER A 300 2.54 22.00 27.69
CA SER A 300 3.84 21.49 27.25
C SER A 300 3.83 21.09 25.77
N THR A 301 5.00 21.00 25.16
CA THR A 301 5.15 20.34 23.86
C THR A 301 5.02 18.81 24.00
N ARG A 302 4.79 18.10 22.89
CA ARG A 302 4.77 16.62 22.91
C ARG A 302 6.13 16.00 23.18
N VAL A 303 7.20 16.69 22.83
CA VAL A 303 8.59 16.23 22.98
C VAL A 303 9.41 17.35 23.61
N PRO A 304 9.27 17.57 24.93
CA PRO A 304 10.19 18.43 25.65
C PRO A 304 11.60 17.81 25.67
N TYR A 305 12.59 18.59 26.07
CA TYR A 305 14.00 18.17 26.06
C TYR A 305 14.24 16.85 26.82
N ALA A 306 13.53 16.63 27.93
CA ALA A 306 13.63 15.40 28.71
C ALA A 306 13.24 14.14 27.91
N GLU A 307 12.21 14.20 27.04
CA GLU A 307 11.84 13.10 26.15
C GLU A 307 12.93 12.86 25.11
N ALA A 308 13.43 13.94 24.50
CA ALA A 308 14.48 13.89 23.49
C ALA A 308 15.79 13.30 24.01
N LEU A 309 16.20 13.67 25.24
CA LEU A 309 17.39 13.13 25.91
C LEU A 309 17.28 11.62 26.09
N ARG A 310 16.08 11.14 26.37
CA ARG A 310 15.78 9.73 26.57
C ARG A 310 15.93 8.95 25.25
N SER A 311 15.45 9.50 24.14
CA SER A 311 15.68 8.96 22.79
C SER A 311 17.16 9.02 22.39
N HIS A 312 17.87 10.09 22.77
CA HIS A 312 19.31 10.25 22.55
C HIS A 312 20.15 9.21 23.31
N ARG A 313 19.80 8.92 24.57
CA ARG A 313 20.45 7.85 25.36
C ARG A 313 20.39 6.50 24.67
N LEU A 314 19.25 6.15 24.07
CA LEU A 314 19.09 4.93 23.28
C LEU A 314 19.99 4.94 22.04
N ALA A 315 20.02 6.05 21.29
CA ALA A 315 20.90 6.19 20.13
C ALA A 315 22.37 6.00 20.51
N CYS A 316 22.82 6.67 21.57
CA CYS A 316 24.18 6.52 22.09
C CYS A 316 24.48 5.10 22.56
N ALA A 317 23.53 4.39 23.20
CA ALA A 317 23.73 3.00 23.63
C ALA A 317 23.87 2.04 22.44
N ILE A 318 23.10 2.24 21.37
CA ILE A 318 23.23 1.46 20.14
C ILE A 318 24.61 1.73 19.50
N ALA A 319 25.03 2.99 19.39
CA ALA A 319 26.35 3.35 18.85
C ALA A 319 27.49 2.78 19.72
N GLU A 320 27.37 2.82 21.04
CA GLU A 320 28.31 2.23 21.98
C GLU A 320 28.39 0.69 21.82
N SER A 321 27.25 0.02 21.68
CA SER A 321 27.19 -1.43 21.47
C SER A 321 27.82 -1.84 20.14
N ALA A 322 27.55 -1.10 19.05
CA ALA A 322 28.14 -1.34 17.73
C ALA A 322 29.67 -1.21 17.76
N ARG A 323 30.20 -0.20 18.46
CA ARG A 323 31.63 0.04 18.61
C ARG A 323 32.33 -1.00 19.49
N THR A 324 31.69 -1.42 20.58
CA THR A 324 32.30 -2.34 21.57
C THR A 324 32.06 -3.81 21.26
N GLY A 325 31.07 -4.13 20.43
CA GLY A 325 30.60 -5.50 20.18
C GLY A 325 29.95 -6.16 21.39
N ALA A 326 29.57 -5.38 22.42
CA ALA A 326 29.00 -5.86 23.68
C ALA A 326 27.58 -5.31 23.88
N PRO A 327 26.69 -6.06 24.56
CA PRO A 327 25.36 -5.56 24.90
C PRO A 327 25.44 -4.43 25.92
N VAL A 328 24.61 -3.40 25.75
CA VAL A 328 24.50 -2.25 26.67
C VAL A 328 23.14 -2.31 27.36
N LYS A 329 23.13 -2.23 28.69
CA LYS A 329 21.91 -2.15 29.50
C LYS A 329 21.57 -0.69 29.80
N LEU A 330 20.29 -0.37 29.65
CA LEU A 330 19.72 0.94 29.95
C LEU A 330 18.92 0.83 31.24
N GLN A 331 19.08 1.79 32.15
CA GLN A 331 18.24 1.87 33.34
C GLN A 331 16.90 2.54 32.96
N PRO A 332 15.76 1.87 33.15
CA PRO A 332 14.47 2.54 33.03
C PRO A 332 14.31 3.53 34.19
N ASP A 333 13.77 4.71 33.89
CA ASP A 333 13.56 5.78 34.86
C ASP A 333 12.51 5.34 35.92
N PRO A 334 12.81 5.45 37.24
CA PRO A 334 11.92 4.99 38.31
C PRO A 334 10.47 5.52 38.25
N LEU A 335 10.25 6.68 37.63
CA LEU A 335 8.92 7.30 37.50
C LEU A 335 7.97 6.55 36.54
N THR A 336 8.46 5.53 35.82
CA THR A 336 7.66 4.71 34.88
C THR A 336 7.15 3.39 35.48
N GLU A 337 7.37 3.12 36.77
CA GLU A 337 6.83 1.94 37.48
C GLU A 337 5.30 2.06 37.75
N ARG A 338 4.48 2.13 36.72
CA ARG A 338 3.11 1.61 36.78
C ARG A 338 3.02 0.41 35.85
N ARG A 339 3.43 -0.76 36.38
CA ARG A 339 3.08 -2.05 35.77
C ARG A 339 1.56 -2.17 35.69
N PRO A 340 0.97 -2.52 34.53
CA PRO A 340 -0.23 -3.34 34.56
C PRO A 340 0.19 -4.69 35.12
N ASP A 341 -0.47 -5.09 36.20
CA ASP A 341 -0.24 -6.37 36.86
C ASP A 341 -0.44 -7.53 35.86
N LEU A 342 0.65 -8.23 35.50
CA LEU A 342 0.62 -9.47 34.72
C LEU A 342 0.43 -10.69 35.65
N GLY A 343 -0.18 -10.49 36.82
CA GLY A 343 -0.49 -11.51 37.82
C GLY A 343 -1.95 -11.95 37.81
N ALA A 344 -2.46 -12.49 36.70
CA ALA A 344 -3.61 -13.40 36.70
C ALA A 344 -3.62 -14.20 35.41
N GLU A 345 -3.78 -15.53 35.49
CA GLU A 345 -4.17 -16.32 34.32
C GLU A 345 -5.44 -15.68 33.71
N PRO A 346 -5.48 -15.43 32.39
CA PRO A 346 -6.67 -14.87 31.78
C PRO A 346 -7.81 -15.87 31.94
N ALA A 347 -8.80 -15.52 32.76
CA ALA A 347 -10.08 -16.19 32.79
C ALA A 347 -10.67 -16.18 31.36
N PRO A 348 -11.35 -17.25 30.92
CA PRO A 348 -11.90 -17.32 29.57
C PRO A 348 -12.89 -16.17 29.37
N VAL A 349 -12.52 -15.24 28.50
CA VAL A 349 -13.38 -14.13 28.07
C VAL A 349 -14.47 -14.75 27.21
N ARG A 350 -15.66 -14.88 27.80
CA ARG A 350 -16.89 -15.14 27.04
C ARG A 350 -17.21 -13.86 26.27
N PRO A 351 -17.40 -13.90 24.94
CA PRO A 351 -17.89 -12.74 24.21
C PRO A 351 -19.27 -12.37 24.77
N SER A 352 -19.39 -11.13 25.25
CA SER A 352 -20.64 -10.53 25.67
C SER A 352 -21.57 -10.45 24.47
N ALA A 353 -22.71 -11.15 24.56
CA ALA A 353 -23.82 -11.02 23.63
C ALA A 353 -24.32 -9.56 23.64
N ILE A 354 -24.11 -8.85 22.55
CA ILE A 354 -24.88 -7.66 22.22
C ILE A 354 -26.13 -8.16 21.50
N LEU A 355 -27.29 -7.92 22.14
CA LEU A 355 -28.61 -8.21 21.57
C LEU A 355 -28.80 -7.40 20.29
N LEU A 356 -28.88 -8.10 19.16
CA LEU A 356 -29.57 -7.63 17.96
C LEU A 356 -31.03 -8.07 18.08
N THR A 357 -31.87 -7.22 18.67
CA THR A 357 -33.32 -7.28 18.45
C THR A 357 -33.66 -6.52 17.18
N ASP A 358 -34.52 -7.15 16.38
CA ASP A 358 -35.33 -6.59 15.29
C ASP A 358 -34.76 -6.59 13.86
N LEU A 359 -34.64 -7.80 13.31
CA LEU A 359 -35.10 -8.07 11.93
C LEU A 359 -36.33 -9.01 12.03
N PRO A 360 -37.40 -8.79 11.26
CA PRO A 360 -38.65 -9.50 11.44
C PRO A 360 -38.47 -10.99 11.18
N ALA A 361 -38.95 -11.81 12.11
CA ALA A 361 -38.98 -13.25 12.02
C ALA A 361 -39.73 -13.70 10.75
N ALA A 362 -38.97 -14.15 9.74
CA ALA A 362 -39.52 -14.96 8.68
C ALA A 362 -39.98 -16.28 9.31
N GLY A 363 -41.30 -16.52 9.27
CA GLY A 363 -41.93 -17.70 9.83
C GLY A 363 -41.31 -18.99 9.32
N LYS A 364 -41.36 -20.01 10.17
CA LYS A 364 -41.07 -21.41 9.82
C LYS A 364 -41.95 -21.85 8.64
N ALA A 365 -41.45 -21.69 7.43
CA ALA A 365 -41.82 -22.51 6.30
C ALA A 365 -40.71 -23.57 6.15
N THR A 366 -41.02 -24.80 6.52
CA THR A 366 -40.23 -25.97 6.13
C THR A 366 -40.30 -26.08 4.60
N ASP A 367 -39.29 -25.59 3.87
CA ASP A 367 -39.14 -25.90 2.44
C ASP A 367 -38.48 -27.29 2.32
N PRO A 368 -39.12 -28.28 1.68
CA PRO A 368 -38.59 -29.63 1.51
C PRO A 368 -37.38 -29.77 0.55
N ARG A 369 -36.62 -28.69 0.28
CA ARG A 369 -35.58 -28.65 -0.78
C ARG A 369 -34.18 -28.22 -0.31
N SER A 370 -33.85 -28.37 0.97
CA SER A 370 -32.45 -28.26 1.44
C SER A 370 -31.63 -29.44 0.87
N LEU A 371 -30.92 -29.19 -0.25
CA LEU A 371 -30.06 -30.17 -0.93
C LEU A 371 -28.88 -30.61 -0.04
N THR A 372 -28.50 -29.78 0.93
CA THR A 372 -27.46 -30.06 1.93
C THR A 372 -27.84 -31.18 2.92
N ALA A 373 -29.13 -31.48 3.12
CA ALA A 373 -29.58 -32.58 3.96
C ALA A 373 -29.41 -33.97 3.32
N ALA A 374 -29.22 -34.04 1.99
CA ALA A 374 -29.14 -35.29 1.22
C ALA A 374 -27.71 -35.67 0.76
N ASN A 375 -26.68 -34.91 1.16
CA ASN A 375 -25.28 -35.08 0.73
C ASN A 375 -25.09 -35.14 -0.81
N ARG A 376 -25.90 -34.39 -1.56
CA ARG A 376 -25.88 -34.32 -3.03
C ARG A 376 -25.76 -32.88 -3.50
N ARG A 377 -25.16 -32.69 -4.67
CA ARG A 377 -25.13 -31.42 -5.41
C ARG A 377 -25.69 -31.60 -6.81
N ARG A 378 -26.20 -30.52 -7.40
CA ARG A 378 -26.51 -30.43 -8.82
C ARG A 378 -25.41 -29.67 -9.51
N ASN A 379 -24.92 -30.18 -10.63
CA ASN A 379 -23.76 -29.66 -11.33
C ASN A 379 -24.11 -29.47 -12.81
N LEU A 380 -23.76 -28.32 -13.38
CA LEU A 380 -23.98 -28.03 -14.79
C LEU A 380 -22.76 -28.53 -15.58
N VAL A 381 -23.01 -29.43 -16.52
CA VAL A 381 -21.99 -30.20 -17.25
C VAL A 381 -22.18 -30.04 -18.75
N VAL A 382 -21.07 -29.85 -19.47
CA VAL A 382 -21.08 -29.96 -20.94
C VAL A 382 -20.79 -31.42 -21.29
N SER A 383 -21.83 -32.17 -21.68
CA SER A 383 -21.72 -33.61 -21.95
C SER A 383 -21.18 -33.93 -23.34
N ALA A 384 -21.38 -33.01 -24.29
CA ALA A 384 -20.77 -33.02 -25.62
C ALA A 384 -20.82 -31.60 -26.19
N ALA A 385 -20.14 -31.37 -27.32
CA ALA A 385 -20.29 -30.12 -28.06
C ALA A 385 -21.78 -29.89 -28.39
N GLY A 386 -22.29 -28.72 -28.02
CA GLY A 386 -23.69 -28.35 -28.21
C GLY A 386 -24.68 -29.00 -27.25
N SER A 387 -24.22 -29.66 -26.18
CA SER A 387 -25.07 -30.31 -25.17
C SER A 387 -24.65 -29.90 -23.76
N VAL A 388 -25.55 -29.22 -23.04
CA VAL A 388 -25.38 -28.81 -21.64
C VAL A 388 -26.52 -29.42 -20.83
N GLU A 389 -26.20 -30.02 -19.69
CA GLU A 389 -27.18 -30.66 -18.81
C GLU A 389 -26.84 -30.43 -17.34
N ILE A 390 -27.85 -30.58 -16.47
CA ILE A 390 -27.65 -30.60 -15.02
C ILE A 390 -27.66 -32.06 -14.56
N VAL A 391 -26.63 -32.46 -13.83
CA VAL A 391 -26.48 -33.80 -13.27
C VAL A 391 -26.43 -33.74 -11.75
N ASP A 392 -27.05 -34.72 -11.09
CA ASP A 392 -26.90 -34.92 -9.65
C ASP A 392 -25.61 -35.71 -9.35
N GLU A 393 -24.81 -35.21 -8.42
CA GLU A 393 -23.57 -35.82 -7.96
C GLU A 393 -23.57 -35.92 -6.43
N GLU A 394 -22.88 -36.92 -5.87
CA GLU A 394 -22.64 -37.00 -4.44
C GLU A 394 -21.58 -35.98 -4.00
N LEU A 395 -21.79 -35.36 -2.85
CA LEU A 395 -20.79 -34.49 -2.22
C LEU A 395 -19.78 -35.34 -1.44
N PRO A 396 -18.47 -35.06 -1.58
CA PRO A 396 -17.47 -35.68 -0.72
C PRO A 396 -17.68 -35.26 0.74
N GLU A 397 -17.17 -36.05 1.68
CA GLU A 397 -17.12 -35.61 3.08
C GLU A 397 -16.23 -34.38 3.23
N VAL A 398 -16.59 -33.50 4.18
CA VAL A 398 -15.78 -32.33 4.52
C VAL A 398 -14.53 -32.82 5.26
N PRO A 399 -13.31 -32.65 4.70
CA PRO A 399 -12.07 -33.07 5.35
C PRO A 399 -11.72 -32.13 6.51
N ASP A 400 -10.79 -32.54 7.38
CA ASP A 400 -10.19 -31.64 8.38
C ASP A 400 -9.55 -30.42 7.69
N GLY A 401 -9.84 -29.23 8.20
CA GLY A 401 -9.44 -27.97 7.57
C GLY A 401 -10.35 -27.51 6.41
N GLY A 402 -11.30 -28.33 5.95
CA GLY A 402 -12.19 -28.02 4.84
C GLY A 402 -13.49 -27.31 5.23
N VAL A 403 -14.21 -26.81 4.22
CA VAL A 403 -15.53 -26.18 4.35
C VAL A 403 -16.52 -26.75 3.34
N LEU A 404 -17.80 -26.84 3.73
CA LEU A 404 -18.90 -27.08 2.79
C LEU A 404 -19.55 -25.75 2.44
N LEU A 405 -19.60 -25.46 1.14
CA LEU A 405 -20.16 -24.27 0.56
C LEU A 405 -21.47 -24.60 -0.14
N GLU A 406 -22.54 -23.90 0.22
CA GLU A 406 -23.82 -23.90 -0.49
C GLU A 406 -23.86 -22.69 -1.42
N THR A 407 -23.89 -22.93 -2.72
CA THR A 407 -23.79 -21.89 -3.73
C THR A 407 -25.04 -21.02 -3.71
N LEU A 408 -24.85 -19.71 -3.64
CA LEU A 408 -25.93 -18.72 -3.74
C LEU A 408 -26.17 -18.35 -5.21
N ALA A 409 -25.08 -18.07 -5.93
CA ALA A 409 -25.12 -17.69 -7.33
C ALA A 409 -23.81 -18.03 -8.05
N THR A 410 -23.89 -18.24 -9.37
CA THR A 410 -22.70 -18.38 -10.23
C THR A 410 -22.80 -17.51 -11.47
N GLY A 411 -21.68 -16.96 -11.94
CA GLY A 411 -21.61 -16.10 -13.12
C GLY A 411 -21.15 -16.84 -14.36
N LEU A 412 -21.76 -16.55 -15.52
CA LEU A 412 -21.36 -17.09 -16.81
C LEU A 412 -20.28 -16.23 -17.46
N SER A 413 -19.08 -16.77 -17.59
CA SER A 413 -18.01 -16.23 -18.43
C SER A 413 -18.16 -16.71 -19.87
N ALA A 414 -18.97 -15.99 -20.64
CA ALA A 414 -19.32 -16.33 -22.02
C ALA A 414 -18.11 -16.55 -22.96
N GLY A 415 -16.98 -15.87 -22.73
CA GLY A 415 -15.78 -15.99 -23.57
C GLY A 415 -15.06 -17.34 -23.46
N THR A 416 -15.03 -17.92 -22.25
CA THR A 416 -14.26 -19.14 -21.95
C THR A 416 -15.15 -20.37 -21.94
N GLU A 417 -16.32 -20.28 -21.30
CA GLU A 417 -17.17 -21.44 -21.05
C GLU A 417 -17.93 -21.87 -22.31
N LEU A 418 -18.43 -20.91 -23.09
CA LEU A 418 -19.11 -21.22 -24.34
C LEU A 418 -18.15 -21.79 -25.40
N ALA A 419 -16.82 -21.70 -25.20
CA ALA A 419 -15.87 -22.38 -26.06
C ALA A 419 -15.92 -23.91 -25.87
N PHE A 420 -16.23 -24.38 -24.66
CA PHE A 420 -16.55 -25.79 -24.42
C PHE A 420 -17.89 -26.15 -25.05
N VAL A 421 -18.94 -25.33 -24.87
CA VAL A 421 -20.25 -25.59 -25.50
C VAL A 421 -20.13 -25.64 -27.03
N LYS A 422 -19.31 -24.78 -27.65
CA LYS A 422 -19.08 -24.75 -29.11
C LYS A 422 -18.10 -25.81 -29.60
N GLY A 423 -17.38 -26.48 -28.70
CA GLY A 423 -16.35 -27.46 -29.05
C GLY A 423 -15.08 -26.90 -29.66
N ASN A 424 -14.78 -25.62 -29.44
CA ASN A 424 -13.58 -24.96 -29.99
C ASN A 424 -12.58 -24.51 -28.91
N HIS A 425 -12.75 -24.94 -27.66
CA HIS A 425 -11.78 -24.67 -26.61
C HIS A 425 -10.44 -25.40 -26.91
N PRO A 426 -9.27 -24.71 -26.89
CA PRO A 426 -7.97 -25.33 -27.18
C PRO A 426 -7.64 -26.57 -26.34
N GLY A 427 -8.11 -26.62 -25.10
CA GLY A 427 -7.97 -27.78 -24.20
C GLY A 427 -8.58 -29.09 -24.74
N LEU A 428 -9.54 -29.00 -25.68
CA LEU A 428 -10.17 -30.17 -26.31
C LEU A 428 -9.29 -30.80 -27.41
N SER A 429 -8.27 -30.10 -27.89
CA SER A 429 -7.37 -30.57 -28.95
C SER A 429 -5.91 -30.62 -28.52
N SER A 430 -5.54 -29.88 -27.47
CA SER A 430 -4.16 -29.71 -27.01
C SER A 430 -4.08 -29.67 -25.48
N ARG A 431 -2.95 -30.12 -24.93
CA ARG A 431 -2.68 -30.21 -23.49
C ARG A 431 -1.51 -29.32 -23.16
N LEU A 432 -1.64 -28.49 -22.13
CA LEU A 432 -0.52 -27.77 -21.58
C LEU A 432 0.37 -28.74 -20.78
N HIS A 433 1.62 -28.92 -21.20
CA HIS A 433 2.61 -29.67 -20.46
C HIS A 433 3.04 -28.84 -19.23
N PRO A 434 2.87 -29.35 -17.99
CA PRO A 434 3.03 -28.53 -16.78
C PRO A 434 4.46 -28.05 -16.57
N GLU A 435 5.46 -28.89 -16.83
CA GLU A 435 6.87 -28.54 -16.63
C GLU A 435 7.39 -27.61 -17.74
N LEU A 436 7.17 -27.99 -19.01
CA LEU A 436 7.65 -27.22 -20.16
C LEU A 436 6.86 -25.94 -20.42
N SER A 437 5.64 -25.80 -19.87
CA SER A 437 4.72 -24.71 -20.22
C SER A 437 4.44 -24.61 -21.73
N LEU A 438 4.36 -25.75 -22.42
CA LEU A 438 4.08 -25.84 -23.87
C LEU A 438 2.76 -26.56 -24.12
N PHE A 439 1.97 -26.08 -25.07
CA PHE A 439 0.84 -26.85 -25.59
C PHE A 439 1.36 -27.95 -26.51
N LEU A 440 0.97 -29.19 -26.22
CA LEU A 440 1.21 -30.36 -27.05
C LEU A 440 -0.01 -30.60 -27.95
N PRO A 441 0.09 -30.36 -29.27
CA PRO A 441 -1.01 -30.61 -30.19
C PRO A 441 -1.36 -32.09 -30.28
N GLY A 442 -2.64 -32.40 -30.49
CA GLY A 442 -3.12 -33.79 -30.66
C GLY A 442 -3.21 -34.60 -29.37
N SER A 443 -2.86 -34.01 -28.23
CA SER A 443 -3.08 -34.59 -26.90
C SER A 443 -4.08 -33.70 -26.16
N PRO A 444 -5.36 -34.08 -26.02
CA PRO A 444 -6.35 -33.24 -25.34
C PRO A 444 -6.01 -33.10 -23.85
N GLY A 445 -6.02 -31.87 -23.32
CA GLY A 445 -5.83 -31.59 -21.90
C GLY A 445 -7.10 -31.76 -21.07
N THR A 446 -8.26 -31.72 -21.73
CA THR A 446 -9.57 -32.00 -21.16
C THR A 446 -10.47 -32.61 -22.24
N GLY A 447 -11.56 -33.25 -21.84
CA GLY A 447 -12.50 -33.88 -22.74
C GLY A 447 -13.91 -33.82 -22.18
N TYR A 448 -14.87 -34.24 -23.00
CA TYR A 448 -16.24 -34.39 -22.53
C TYR A 448 -16.39 -35.67 -21.68
N PRO A 449 -17.20 -35.65 -20.62
CA PRO A 449 -17.96 -34.50 -20.11
C PRO A 449 -17.08 -33.48 -19.36
N VAL A 450 -17.28 -32.18 -19.61
CA VAL A 450 -16.63 -31.09 -18.87
C VAL A 450 -17.44 -30.81 -17.60
N ARG A 451 -16.96 -31.32 -16.47
CA ARG A 451 -17.67 -31.26 -15.17
C ARG A 451 -17.37 -30.05 -14.30
N ARG A 452 -16.23 -29.40 -14.51
CA ARG A 452 -15.85 -28.16 -13.81
C ARG A 452 -15.93 -27.01 -14.80
N LEU A 453 -17.16 -26.52 -15.02
CA LEU A 453 -17.46 -25.44 -15.95
C LEU A 453 -17.70 -24.15 -15.16
N GLY A 454 -17.00 -23.08 -15.50
CA GLY A 454 -17.09 -21.80 -14.81
C GLY A 454 -16.04 -21.60 -13.72
N TYR A 455 -15.97 -20.36 -13.23
CA TYR A 455 -15.00 -19.91 -12.23
C TYR A 455 -15.51 -18.72 -11.39
N MET A 456 -16.80 -18.41 -11.47
CA MET A 456 -17.41 -17.25 -10.84
C MET A 456 -18.49 -17.73 -9.88
N GLU A 457 -18.19 -17.85 -8.60
CA GLU A 457 -19.12 -18.37 -7.60
C GLU A 457 -19.22 -17.44 -6.40
N VAL A 458 -20.43 -17.36 -5.84
CA VAL A 458 -20.71 -16.86 -4.49
C VAL A 458 -21.46 -17.93 -3.73
N ALA A 459 -20.97 -18.27 -2.55
CA ALA A 459 -21.50 -19.35 -1.74
C ALA A 459 -21.51 -19.00 -0.25
N LYS A 460 -22.40 -19.64 0.50
CA LYS A 460 -22.48 -19.55 1.95
C LYS A 460 -21.81 -20.75 2.59
N VAL A 461 -21.01 -20.53 3.64
CA VAL A 461 -20.47 -21.61 4.47
C VAL A 461 -21.61 -22.21 5.28
N VAL A 462 -21.91 -23.48 5.03
CA VAL A 462 -22.95 -24.23 5.75
C VAL A 462 -22.38 -25.24 6.73
N ARG A 463 -21.11 -25.60 6.57
CA ARG A 463 -20.35 -26.40 7.53
C ARG A 463 -18.88 -26.04 7.46
N SER A 464 -18.23 -25.88 8.61
CA SER A 464 -16.79 -25.60 8.68
C SER A 464 -16.05 -26.61 9.56
N ARG A 465 -14.87 -27.05 9.12
CA ARG A 465 -13.89 -27.83 9.90
C ARG A 465 -12.56 -27.09 10.02
N THR A 466 -12.61 -25.76 9.95
CA THR A 466 -11.46 -24.85 10.06
C THR A 466 -11.85 -23.62 10.85
N ASP A 467 -10.88 -22.98 11.49
CA ASP A 467 -11.08 -21.70 12.17
C ASP A 467 -11.02 -20.51 11.19
N ALA A 468 -10.67 -20.75 9.92
CA ALA A 468 -10.54 -19.69 8.91
C ALA A 468 -11.87 -19.07 8.47
N PHE A 469 -12.96 -19.84 8.50
CA PHE A 469 -14.29 -19.41 8.07
C PHE A 469 -15.37 -19.98 9.01
N ALA A 470 -16.35 -19.15 9.38
CA ALA A 470 -17.46 -19.53 10.22
C ALA A 470 -18.67 -19.96 9.39
N GLU A 471 -19.51 -20.84 9.97
CA GLU A 471 -20.82 -21.14 9.39
C GLU A 471 -21.65 -19.86 9.32
N GLY A 472 -22.20 -19.56 8.13
CA GLY A 472 -22.90 -18.32 7.85
C GLY A 472 -22.13 -17.35 6.96
N ASP A 473 -20.80 -17.45 6.90
CA ASP A 473 -19.97 -16.58 6.07
C ASP A 473 -20.34 -16.70 4.60
N VAL A 474 -20.33 -15.58 3.88
CA VAL A 474 -20.53 -15.57 2.42
C VAL A 474 -19.19 -15.33 1.76
N LEU A 475 -18.81 -16.25 0.88
CA LEU A 475 -17.51 -16.27 0.20
C LEU A 475 -17.72 -16.18 -1.31
N ALA A 476 -16.80 -15.50 -1.99
CA ALA A 476 -16.59 -15.67 -3.41
C ALA A 476 -15.45 -16.66 -3.66
N SER A 477 -15.57 -17.48 -4.68
CA SER A 477 -14.57 -18.48 -5.02
C SER A 477 -14.39 -18.63 -6.54
N ALA A 478 -13.25 -19.18 -6.94
CA ALA A 478 -12.97 -19.55 -8.32
C ALA A 478 -13.51 -20.95 -8.65
N TYR A 479 -14.80 -21.17 -8.43
CA TYR A 479 -15.46 -22.46 -8.60
C TYR A 479 -16.50 -22.47 -9.73
N GLY A 480 -16.87 -23.67 -10.17
CA GLY A 480 -17.79 -23.90 -11.30
C GLY A 480 -19.27 -23.89 -10.93
N HIS A 481 -20.12 -24.11 -11.93
CA HIS A 481 -21.57 -24.11 -11.83
C HIS A 481 -22.12 -25.35 -11.10
N ALA A 482 -22.14 -25.29 -9.76
CA ALA A 482 -22.82 -26.29 -8.93
C ALA A 482 -23.68 -25.63 -7.86
N THR A 483 -24.59 -26.39 -7.24
CA THR A 483 -25.41 -25.90 -6.12
C THR A 483 -24.70 -25.97 -4.78
N ALA A 484 -23.64 -26.77 -4.68
CA ALA A 484 -22.79 -26.88 -3.49
C ALA A 484 -21.47 -27.55 -3.85
N HIS A 485 -20.41 -27.28 -3.07
CA HIS A 485 -19.16 -28.01 -3.16
C HIS A 485 -18.38 -27.96 -1.83
N VAL A 486 -17.47 -28.93 -1.66
CA VAL A 486 -16.49 -28.90 -0.58
C VAL A 486 -15.25 -28.19 -1.10
N ALA A 487 -14.76 -27.22 -0.33
CA ALA A 487 -13.55 -26.48 -0.64
C ALA A 487 -12.48 -26.71 0.42
N ASP A 488 -11.23 -26.69 -0.04
CA ASP A 488 -10.05 -26.66 0.84
C ASP A 488 -9.48 -25.23 0.87
N PRO A 489 -9.63 -24.49 2.00
CA PRO A 489 -9.06 -23.16 2.19
C PRO A 489 -7.55 -23.03 1.94
N LEU A 490 -6.78 -24.13 2.02
CA LEU A 490 -5.34 -24.12 1.77
C LEU A 490 -4.99 -24.27 0.28
N ALA A 491 -5.86 -24.93 -0.49
CA ALA A 491 -5.63 -25.20 -1.91
C ALA A 491 -6.42 -24.25 -2.82
N GLU A 492 -7.52 -23.69 -2.33
CA GLU A 492 -8.47 -22.90 -3.10
C GLU A 492 -8.51 -21.45 -2.63
N HIS A 493 -8.69 -20.55 -3.60
CA HIS A 493 -8.75 -19.12 -3.34
C HIS A 493 -10.18 -18.72 -2.95
N LEU A 494 -10.43 -18.67 -1.64
CA LEU A 494 -11.71 -18.28 -1.05
C LEU A 494 -11.63 -16.85 -0.51
N VAL A 495 -12.56 -15.99 -0.92
CA VAL A 495 -12.55 -14.56 -0.59
C VAL A 495 -13.82 -14.20 0.19
N PRO A 496 -13.73 -13.80 1.47
CA PRO A 496 -14.87 -13.28 2.21
C PRO A 496 -15.51 -12.08 1.51
N LEU A 497 -16.84 -12.14 1.34
CA LEU A 497 -17.61 -11.02 0.82
C LEU A 497 -18.02 -10.09 1.97
N PRO A 498 -17.78 -8.77 1.85
CA PRO A 498 -18.29 -7.80 2.80
C PRO A 498 -19.82 -7.83 2.86
N ALA A 499 -20.40 -7.79 4.06
CA ALA A 499 -21.84 -7.86 4.27
C ALA A 499 -22.66 -6.77 3.55
N GLN A 500 -22.03 -5.61 3.26
CA GLN A 500 -22.67 -4.49 2.57
C GLN A 500 -22.66 -4.62 1.04
N LEU A 501 -21.94 -5.61 0.48
CA LEU A 501 -21.87 -5.81 -0.96
C LEU A 501 -23.03 -6.70 -1.42
N ASP A 502 -23.72 -6.32 -2.51
CA ASP A 502 -24.72 -7.17 -3.15
C ASP A 502 -24.09 -8.54 -3.46
N PRO A 503 -24.62 -9.66 -2.92
CA PRO A 503 -24.09 -10.99 -3.16
C PRO A 503 -23.97 -11.33 -4.66
N LEU A 504 -24.83 -10.80 -5.53
CA LEU A 504 -24.74 -11.03 -6.97
C LEU A 504 -23.49 -10.43 -7.60
N LEU A 505 -22.92 -9.37 -7.01
CA LEU A 505 -21.65 -8.79 -7.46
C LEU A 505 -20.44 -9.61 -7.03
N GLY A 506 -20.60 -10.49 -6.03
CA GLY A 506 -19.54 -11.35 -5.56
C GLY A 506 -18.99 -12.31 -6.62
N VAL A 507 -19.79 -12.62 -7.67
CA VAL A 507 -19.36 -13.48 -8.79
C VAL A 507 -18.14 -12.89 -9.52
N PHE A 508 -17.88 -11.59 -9.37
CA PHE A 508 -16.72 -10.94 -9.96
C PHE A 508 -15.46 -10.99 -9.09
N VAL A 509 -15.56 -11.32 -7.81
CA VAL A 509 -14.51 -11.03 -6.81
C VAL A 509 -13.31 -11.96 -6.89
N ALA A 510 -13.52 -13.27 -6.98
CA ALA A 510 -12.46 -14.25 -6.77
C ALA A 510 -11.55 -14.50 -7.98
N HIS A 511 -12.02 -14.18 -9.19
CA HIS A 511 -11.30 -14.50 -10.42
C HIS A 511 -11.49 -13.48 -11.54
N PHE A 512 -12.73 -13.09 -11.82
CA PHE A 512 -13.05 -12.22 -12.95
C PHE A 512 -12.46 -10.81 -12.83
N GLY A 513 -12.79 -10.08 -11.77
CA GLY A 513 -12.23 -8.75 -11.50
C GLY A 513 -10.71 -8.79 -11.29
N PRO A 514 -10.14 -9.82 -10.63
CA PRO A 514 -8.70 -10.02 -10.61
C PRO A 514 -8.02 -10.11 -11.98
N ILE A 515 -8.69 -10.63 -13.03
CA ILE A 515 -8.15 -10.58 -14.41
C ILE A 515 -7.99 -9.12 -14.85
N CYS A 516 -9.03 -8.30 -14.66
CA CYS A 516 -9.01 -6.88 -14.99
C CYS A 516 -7.93 -6.14 -14.18
N ALA A 517 -7.91 -6.30 -12.86
CA ALA A 517 -6.93 -5.70 -11.98
C ALA A 517 -5.49 -6.08 -12.37
N ASN A 518 -5.25 -7.35 -12.72
CA ASN A 518 -3.93 -7.79 -13.19
C ASN A 518 -3.56 -7.16 -14.54
N GLY A 519 -4.53 -6.90 -15.43
CA GLY A 519 -4.31 -6.10 -16.64
C GLY A 519 -3.72 -4.73 -16.31
N LEU A 520 -4.32 -4.00 -15.35
CA LEU A 520 -3.79 -2.72 -14.88
C LEU A 520 -2.42 -2.88 -14.22
N LEU A 521 -2.19 -3.97 -13.50
CA LEU A 521 -0.88 -4.26 -12.90
C LEU A 521 0.21 -4.44 -13.96
N HIS A 522 -0.10 -5.09 -15.08
CA HIS A 522 0.82 -5.22 -16.20
C HIS A 522 1.10 -3.86 -16.86
N ALA A 523 0.09 -2.99 -17.00
CA ALA A 523 0.29 -1.61 -17.46
C ALA A 523 1.17 -0.81 -16.51
N ALA A 524 0.97 -0.95 -15.19
CA ALA A 524 1.77 -0.30 -14.15
C ALA A 524 3.23 -0.79 -14.16
N ALA A 525 3.45 -2.08 -14.31
CA ALA A 525 4.80 -2.65 -14.39
C ALA A 525 5.56 -2.15 -15.61
N ASP A 526 4.89 -2.04 -16.75
CA ASP A 526 5.46 -1.49 -17.98
C ASP A 526 5.80 0.01 -17.82
N ALA A 527 4.88 0.78 -17.25
CA ALA A 527 5.03 2.20 -16.97
C ALA A 527 6.20 2.56 -16.05
N THR A 528 6.46 1.73 -15.05
CA THR A 528 7.39 2.02 -13.94
C THR A 528 8.70 1.25 -14.02
N GLY A 529 8.89 0.44 -15.06
CA GLY A 529 10.03 -0.48 -15.14
C GLY A 529 10.02 -1.54 -14.01
N GLY A 530 8.83 -1.89 -13.50
CA GLY A 530 8.64 -2.88 -12.44
C GLY A 530 8.61 -2.30 -11.01
N MET A 531 8.80 -0.99 -10.81
CA MET A 531 8.67 -0.35 -9.49
C MET A 531 7.22 0.08 -9.20
N VAL A 532 6.31 -0.90 -9.19
CA VAL A 532 4.87 -0.66 -9.02
C VAL A 532 4.51 -0.35 -7.57
N ARG A 533 3.89 0.81 -7.34
CA ARG A 533 3.29 1.22 -6.06
C ARG A 533 1.82 0.83 -6.00
N GLY A 534 1.10 0.98 -7.11
CA GLY A 534 -0.33 0.67 -7.21
C GLY A 534 -0.80 0.44 -8.65
N LEU A 535 -2.05 0.02 -8.83
CA LEU A 535 -2.63 -0.18 -10.16
C LEU A 535 -2.72 1.14 -10.95
N GLN A 536 -2.89 2.26 -10.25
CA GLN A 536 -2.99 3.61 -10.83
C GLN A 536 -1.74 4.01 -11.62
N ASP A 537 -0.55 3.49 -11.27
CA ASP A 537 0.70 3.84 -11.97
C ASP A 537 0.65 3.52 -13.48
N GLY A 538 -0.23 2.58 -13.87
CA GLY A 538 -0.42 2.20 -15.27
C GLY A 538 -1.33 3.13 -16.07
N VAL A 539 -2.17 3.94 -15.41
CA VAL A 539 -3.30 4.63 -16.05
C VAL A 539 -3.53 6.07 -15.60
N GLU A 540 -3.04 6.50 -14.43
CA GLU A 540 -3.26 7.84 -13.89
C GLU A 540 -2.77 8.93 -14.87
N GLY A 541 -3.66 9.85 -15.22
CA GLY A 541 -3.39 10.94 -16.17
C GLY A 541 -3.27 10.52 -17.65
N ARG A 542 -3.44 9.23 -17.98
CA ARG A 542 -3.22 8.69 -19.32
C ARG A 542 -4.48 8.58 -20.17
N LEU A 543 -4.30 8.57 -21.48
CA LEU A 543 -5.34 8.30 -22.48
C LEU A 543 -5.41 6.80 -22.73
N VAL A 544 -6.50 6.17 -22.29
CA VAL A 544 -6.66 4.72 -22.27
C VAL A 544 -7.65 4.29 -23.33
N LEU A 545 -7.29 3.29 -24.14
CA LEU A 545 -8.24 2.58 -25.01
C LEU A 545 -8.49 1.18 -24.46
N VAL A 546 -9.74 0.76 -24.47
CA VAL A 546 -10.13 -0.64 -24.26
C VAL A 546 -10.79 -1.17 -25.53
N THR A 547 -10.31 -2.28 -26.09
CA THR A 547 -10.97 -2.93 -27.23
C THR A 547 -11.81 -4.12 -26.75
N GLY A 548 -13.09 -4.11 -27.07
CA GLY A 548 -14.12 -5.02 -26.57
C GLY A 548 -14.91 -4.43 -25.41
N ALA A 549 -16.20 -4.16 -25.63
CA ALA A 549 -17.16 -3.74 -24.61
C ALA A 549 -17.92 -4.95 -24.02
N GLY A 550 -17.21 -6.05 -23.82
CA GLY A 550 -17.67 -7.17 -23.00
C GLY A 550 -17.42 -6.88 -21.51
N PRO A 551 -17.79 -7.80 -20.61
CA PRO A 551 -17.68 -7.55 -19.17
C PRO A 551 -16.23 -7.31 -18.71
N ILE A 552 -15.22 -7.99 -19.28
CA ILE A 552 -13.80 -7.76 -18.95
C ILE A 552 -13.37 -6.36 -19.38
N GLY A 553 -13.78 -5.93 -20.58
CA GLY A 553 -13.40 -4.62 -21.10
C GLY A 553 -14.08 -3.48 -20.37
N LEU A 554 -15.38 -3.58 -20.11
CA LEU A 554 -16.11 -2.57 -19.36
C LEU A 554 -15.59 -2.47 -17.90
N MET A 555 -15.24 -3.59 -17.26
CA MET A 555 -14.67 -3.57 -15.91
C MET A 555 -13.26 -2.98 -15.91
N THR A 556 -12.44 -3.30 -16.92
CA THR A 556 -11.11 -2.70 -17.10
C THR A 556 -11.22 -1.19 -17.33
N ALA A 557 -12.20 -0.74 -18.12
CA ALA A 557 -12.48 0.68 -18.34
C ALA A 557 -12.90 1.40 -17.05
N LEU A 558 -13.77 0.78 -16.24
CA LEU A 558 -14.16 1.30 -14.92
C LEU A 558 -12.96 1.37 -13.96
N PHE A 559 -12.11 0.33 -13.91
CA PHE A 559 -10.87 0.39 -13.15
C PHE A 559 -10.00 1.56 -13.60
N ALA A 560 -9.70 1.66 -14.90
CA ALA A 560 -8.86 2.73 -15.44
C ALA A 560 -9.42 4.12 -15.09
N SER A 561 -10.72 4.33 -15.26
CA SER A 561 -11.38 5.59 -14.92
C SER A 561 -11.34 5.89 -13.41
N SER A 562 -11.65 4.91 -12.56
CA SER A 562 -11.62 5.06 -11.10
C SER A 562 -10.21 5.33 -10.54
N LEU A 563 -9.18 4.92 -11.27
CA LEU A 563 -7.77 5.09 -10.93
C LEU A 563 -7.14 6.33 -11.62
N GLY A 564 -7.97 7.24 -12.13
CA GLY A 564 -7.51 8.56 -12.59
C GLY A 564 -7.07 8.63 -14.05
N ALA A 565 -7.49 7.69 -14.91
CA ALA A 565 -7.29 7.85 -16.36
C ALA A 565 -7.89 9.18 -16.86
N ARG A 566 -7.15 9.89 -17.71
CA ARG A 566 -7.55 11.21 -18.22
C ARG A 566 -8.77 11.13 -19.14
N GLU A 567 -8.78 10.13 -20.01
CA GLU A 567 -9.90 9.84 -20.90
C GLU A 567 -9.86 8.33 -21.20
N VAL A 568 -11.03 7.68 -21.18
CA VAL A 568 -11.16 6.26 -21.51
C VAL A 568 -12.06 6.14 -22.74
N ALA A 569 -11.54 5.51 -23.79
CA ALA A 569 -12.30 5.10 -24.95
C ALA A 569 -12.54 3.60 -24.95
N VAL A 570 -13.72 3.16 -25.37
CA VAL A 570 -14.08 1.74 -25.48
C VAL A 570 -14.54 1.45 -26.91
N ALA A 571 -13.86 0.53 -27.58
CA ALA A 571 -14.14 0.16 -28.97
C ALA A 571 -14.82 -1.20 -29.08
N ASP A 572 -16.01 -1.28 -29.68
CA ASP A 572 -16.67 -2.56 -29.99
C ASP A 572 -17.42 -2.47 -31.33
N ALA A 573 -17.66 -3.61 -31.97
CA ALA A 573 -18.42 -3.68 -33.23
C ALA A 573 -19.93 -3.75 -33.00
N ASP A 574 -20.39 -4.20 -31.83
CA ASP A 574 -21.83 -4.24 -31.51
C ASP A 574 -22.31 -2.86 -31.02
N PRO A 575 -23.25 -2.19 -31.72
CA PRO A 575 -23.73 -0.86 -31.34
C PRO A 575 -24.39 -0.84 -29.95
N ARG A 576 -24.99 -1.94 -29.50
CA ARG A 576 -25.61 -2.03 -28.16
C ARG A 576 -24.56 -1.99 -27.06
N ARG A 577 -23.40 -2.62 -27.29
CA ARG A 577 -22.28 -2.60 -26.34
C ARG A 577 -21.56 -1.27 -26.32
N ARG A 578 -21.51 -0.58 -27.46
CA ARG A 578 -21.04 0.81 -27.53
C ARG A 578 -21.95 1.75 -26.76
N GLN A 579 -23.26 1.65 -26.93
CA GLN A 579 -24.23 2.43 -26.15
C GLN A 579 -24.02 2.22 -24.64
N LEU A 580 -23.79 0.98 -24.21
CA LEU A 580 -23.47 0.68 -22.81
C LEU A 580 -22.20 1.38 -22.32
N ALA A 581 -21.16 1.46 -23.15
CA ALA A 581 -19.95 2.19 -22.81
C ALA A 581 -20.20 3.70 -22.68
N GLU A 582 -21.05 4.28 -23.53
CA GLU A 582 -21.47 5.69 -23.43
C GLU A 582 -22.27 5.95 -22.15
N GLU A 583 -23.17 5.06 -21.78
CA GLU A 583 -23.95 5.14 -20.52
C GLU A 583 -23.06 5.10 -19.27
N LEU A 584 -21.89 4.45 -19.37
CA LEU A 584 -20.87 4.42 -18.32
C LEU A 584 -19.90 5.62 -18.39
N GLY A 585 -20.11 6.55 -19.32
CA GLY A 585 -19.33 7.80 -19.45
C GLY A 585 -18.05 7.68 -20.29
N PHE A 586 -17.89 6.60 -21.05
CA PHE A 586 -16.71 6.41 -21.90
C PHE A 586 -16.92 6.91 -23.33
N LEU A 587 -15.83 7.26 -24.01
CA LEU A 587 -15.86 7.52 -25.45
C LEU A 587 -16.08 6.20 -26.20
N ALA A 588 -17.29 5.96 -26.71
CA ALA A 588 -17.53 4.79 -27.53
C ALA A 588 -16.99 4.97 -28.95
N VAL A 589 -16.32 3.93 -29.44
CA VAL A 589 -15.69 3.90 -30.76
C VAL A 589 -16.18 2.68 -31.53
N ASP A 590 -16.55 2.87 -32.79
CA ASP A 590 -16.84 1.73 -33.66
C ASP A 590 -15.55 1.01 -34.02
N LEU A 591 -15.45 -0.26 -33.63
CA LEU A 591 -14.28 -1.09 -33.93
C LEU A 591 -14.08 -1.27 -35.44
N ASP A 592 -15.16 -1.19 -36.22
CA ASP A 592 -15.13 -1.37 -37.67
C ASP A 592 -14.80 -0.05 -38.42
N ASP A 593 -14.78 1.11 -37.74
CA ASP A 593 -14.50 2.44 -38.31
C ASP A 593 -13.09 2.97 -37.96
N ASP A 594 -12.08 2.11 -38.14
CA ASP A 594 -10.65 2.38 -37.89
C ASP A 594 -10.37 3.21 -36.62
N PRO A 595 -10.52 2.60 -35.42
CA PRO A 595 -10.22 3.25 -34.14
C PRO A 595 -8.85 3.92 -34.09
N GLY A 596 -7.87 3.33 -34.79
CA GLY A 596 -6.51 3.86 -34.86
C GLY A 596 -6.48 5.24 -35.50
N ARG A 597 -7.17 5.44 -36.63
CA ARG A 597 -7.24 6.74 -37.29
C ARG A 597 -8.01 7.76 -36.46
N LEU A 598 -9.15 7.37 -35.88
CA LEU A 598 -9.96 8.24 -35.03
C LEU A 598 -9.14 8.74 -33.83
N LEU A 599 -8.57 7.82 -33.07
CA LEU A 599 -7.89 8.13 -31.81
C LEU A 599 -6.54 8.80 -32.04
N LYS A 600 -5.77 8.42 -33.05
CA LYS A 600 -4.54 9.16 -33.41
C LYS A 600 -4.82 10.55 -33.97
N THR A 601 -6.02 10.82 -34.46
CA THR A 601 -6.43 12.18 -34.85
C THR A 601 -6.78 13.03 -33.62
N ARG A 602 -7.42 12.42 -32.62
CA ARG A 602 -7.89 13.06 -31.39
C ARG A 602 -6.78 13.25 -30.35
N TRP A 603 -6.04 12.20 -30.05
CA TRP A 603 -5.05 12.13 -28.99
C TRP A 603 -3.65 12.42 -29.53
N ARG A 604 -3.16 13.63 -29.25
CA ARG A 604 -1.90 14.16 -29.77
C ARG A 604 -0.98 14.55 -28.62
N HIS A 605 0.17 13.92 -28.56
CA HIS A 605 1.23 14.21 -27.59
C HIS A 605 2.32 15.09 -28.22
N GLY A 606 2.58 14.91 -29.52
CA GLY A 606 3.52 15.71 -30.29
C GLY A 606 3.57 15.34 -31.77
N PRO A 607 4.50 15.94 -32.55
CA PRO A 607 4.77 15.54 -33.92
C PRO A 607 5.22 14.06 -33.97
N GLY A 608 4.51 13.23 -34.71
CA GLY A 608 4.80 11.80 -34.81
C GLY A 608 4.40 10.96 -33.59
N ASP A 609 3.86 11.57 -32.53
CA ASP A 609 3.54 10.90 -31.27
C ASP A 609 2.06 11.09 -30.91
N ARG A 610 1.25 10.09 -31.29
CA ARG A 610 -0.21 10.16 -31.27
C ARG A 610 -0.82 8.80 -30.97
N GLY A 611 -1.98 8.81 -30.32
CA GLY A 611 -2.72 7.60 -29.96
C GLY A 611 -2.81 7.38 -28.45
N ALA A 612 -3.31 6.21 -28.08
CA ALA A 612 -3.46 5.81 -26.69
C ALA A 612 -2.10 5.66 -26.01
N ASP A 613 -1.99 6.06 -24.75
CA ASP A 613 -0.79 5.81 -23.93
C ASP A 613 -0.68 4.32 -23.56
N VAL A 614 -1.82 3.67 -23.34
CA VAL A 614 -1.94 2.23 -23.12
C VAL A 614 -3.25 1.71 -23.71
N VAL A 615 -3.22 0.50 -24.24
CA VAL A 615 -4.42 -0.18 -24.76
C VAL A 615 -4.65 -1.49 -24.02
N PHE A 616 -5.87 -1.71 -23.54
CA PHE A 616 -6.32 -2.99 -22.99
C PHE A 616 -7.16 -3.75 -24.03
N GLN A 617 -6.61 -4.81 -24.59
CA GLN A 617 -7.31 -5.68 -25.54
C GLN A 617 -8.10 -6.73 -24.75
N CYS A 618 -9.43 -6.70 -24.85
CA CYS A 618 -10.34 -7.54 -24.06
C CYS A 618 -11.28 -8.43 -24.91
N ARG A 619 -11.01 -8.59 -26.21
CA ARG A 619 -11.85 -9.35 -27.15
C ARG A 619 -11.02 -10.40 -27.90
N GLY A 620 -11.36 -11.68 -27.76
CA GLY A 620 -10.70 -12.83 -28.41
C GLY A 620 -10.88 -12.93 -29.92
N ARG A 621 -10.56 -11.85 -30.64
CA ARG A 621 -10.67 -11.71 -32.10
C ARG A 621 -9.44 -10.97 -32.63
N ALA A 622 -8.83 -11.53 -33.67
CA ALA A 622 -7.59 -11.00 -34.26
C ALA A 622 -7.75 -9.55 -34.75
N GLU A 623 -8.93 -9.20 -35.26
CA GLU A 623 -9.26 -7.85 -35.75
C GLU A 623 -9.21 -6.82 -34.61
N ALA A 624 -9.64 -7.19 -33.41
CA ALA A 624 -9.60 -6.30 -32.24
C ALA A 624 -8.16 -6.07 -31.73
N LEU A 625 -7.30 -7.10 -31.82
CA LEU A 625 -5.87 -6.97 -31.50
C LEU A 625 -5.17 -6.08 -32.53
N HIS A 626 -5.47 -6.29 -33.82
CA HIS A 626 -4.92 -5.44 -34.86
C HIS A 626 -5.36 -3.98 -34.71
N ALA A 627 -6.63 -3.71 -34.39
CA ALA A 627 -7.11 -2.36 -34.10
C ALA A 627 -6.40 -1.73 -32.88
N ALA A 628 -6.14 -2.52 -31.82
CA ALA A 628 -5.38 -2.06 -30.65
C ALA A 628 -3.96 -1.62 -31.02
N LEU A 629 -3.25 -2.42 -31.84
CA LEU A 629 -1.91 -2.09 -32.34
C LEU A 629 -1.89 -0.83 -33.21
N ARG A 630 -2.94 -0.60 -34.02
CA ARG A 630 -3.08 0.62 -34.82
C ARG A 630 -3.29 1.86 -33.95
N ALA A 631 -3.97 1.73 -32.81
CA ALA A 631 -4.41 2.85 -31.98
C ALA A 631 -3.43 3.30 -30.90
N VAL A 632 -2.54 2.41 -30.44
CA VAL A 632 -1.50 2.77 -29.45
C VAL A 632 -0.47 3.72 -30.05
N ARG A 633 0.07 4.62 -29.22
CA ARG A 633 1.15 5.54 -29.60
C ARG A 633 2.47 4.81 -29.85
N PRO A 634 3.43 5.42 -30.58
CA PRO A 634 4.74 4.82 -30.77
C PRO A 634 5.44 4.50 -29.44
N GLN A 635 6.17 3.39 -29.42
CA GLN A 635 6.79 2.80 -28.24
C GLN A 635 5.81 2.45 -27.10
N GLY A 636 4.50 2.50 -27.36
CA GLY A 636 3.48 2.14 -26.39
C GLY A 636 3.21 0.64 -26.33
N THR A 637 2.42 0.26 -25.33
CA THR A 637 2.15 -1.13 -24.99
C THR A 637 0.66 -1.47 -25.10
N VAL A 638 0.37 -2.61 -25.72
CA VAL A 638 -0.93 -3.26 -25.67
C VAL A 638 -0.88 -4.36 -24.59
N ILE A 639 -1.77 -4.26 -23.61
CA ILE A 639 -2.02 -5.29 -22.60
C ILE A 639 -3.19 -6.15 -23.08
N ASP A 640 -2.91 -7.41 -23.40
CA ASP A 640 -3.88 -8.36 -23.94
C ASP A 640 -4.43 -9.27 -22.84
N LEU A 641 -5.73 -9.09 -22.55
CA LEU A 641 -6.52 -9.90 -21.61
C LEU A 641 -7.40 -10.92 -22.34
N ALA A 642 -7.39 -10.94 -23.67
CA ALA A 642 -8.29 -11.77 -24.44
C ALA A 642 -7.87 -13.24 -24.48
N PHE A 643 -8.88 -14.11 -24.50
CA PHE A 643 -8.72 -15.54 -24.75
C PHE A 643 -9.06 -15.87 -26.21
N TYR A 644 -8.09 -16.37 -26.96
CA TYR A 644 -8.26 -16.75 -28.37
C TYR A 644 -8.46 -18.25 -28.49
N THR A 645 -9.52 -18.66 -29.20
CA THR A 645 -9.77 -20.07 -29.54
C THR A 645 -9.18 -20.48 -30.89
N GLN A 646 -8.65 -19.51 -31.65
CA GLN A 646 -8.10 -19.68 -33.00
C GLN A 646 -6.85 -18.81 -33.17
N GLY A 647 -6.18 -18.92 -34.32
CA GLY A 647 -5.03 -18.09 -34.69
C GLY A 647 -5.37 -16.61 -34.87
N ALA A 648 -4.34 -15.82 -35.21
CA ALA A 648 -4.41 -14.36 -35.28
C ALA A 648 -4.16 -13.81 -36.70
N ASP A 649 -4.80 -14.40 -37.71
CA ASP A 649 -4.49 -14.15 -39.13
C ASP A 649 -4.68 -12.69 -39.58
N ALA A 650 -5.53 -11.92 -38.88
CA ALA A 650 -5.75 -10.50 -39.16
C ALA A 650 -4.66 -9.58 -38.58
N VAL A 651 -3.73 -10.08 -37.77
CA VAL A 651 -2.69 -9.28 -37.11
C VAL A 651 -1.49 -9.07 -38.03
N ARG A 652 -1.26 -7.83 -38.43
CA ARG A 652 -0.19 -7.43 -39.34
C ARG A 652 1.00 -6.86 -38.58
N LEU A 653 1.97 -7.71 -38.22
CA LEU A 653 3.14 -7.30 -37.42
C LEU A 653 4.15 -6.44 -38.19
N GLY A 654 4.15 -6.49 -39.52
CA GLY A 654 5.03 -5.66 -40.37
C GLY A 654 4.57 -4.20 -40.51
N GLU A 655 3.36 -3.85 -40.04
CA GLU A 655 2.81 -2.50 -40.13
C GLU A 655 3.15 -1.68 -38.87
N GLU A 656 2.15 -1.19 -38.12
CA GLU A 656 2.37 -0.31 -36.97
C GLU A 656 3.19 -0.96 -35.87
N PHE A 657 3.09 -2.27 -35.67
CA PHE A 657 3.87 -2.98 -34.65
C PHE A 657 5.37 -2.83 -34.86
N HIS A 658 5.86 -3.15 -36.07
CA HIS A 658 7.26 -3.01 -36.42
C HIS A 658 7.70 -1.54 -36.50
N HIS A 659 6.95 -0.71 -37.24
CA HIS A 659 7.37 0.65 -37.54
C HIS A 659 7.33 1.59 -36.33
N ASN A 660 6.42 1.36 -35.37
CA ASN A 660 6.30 2.20 -34.19
C ASN A 660 7.00 1.61 -32.96
N GLY A 661 7.65 0.44 -33.07
CA GLY A 661 8.35 -0.21 -31.96
C GLY A 661 7.43 -0.60 -30.80
N LEU A 662 6.27 -1.18 -31.10
CA LEU A 662 5.24 -1.45 -30.10
C LEU A 662 5.55 -2.68 -29.25
N SER A 663 4.99 -2.71 -28.04
CA SER A 663 5.03 -3.88 -27.15
C SER A 663 3.66 -4.54 -27.02
N LEU A 664 3.65 -5.87 -26.92
CA LEU A 664 2.46 -6.67 -26.61
C LEU A 664 2.72 -7.51 -25.36
N ARG A 665 1.87 -7.38 -24.34
CA ARG A 665 1.98 -8.10 -23.07
C ARG A 665 0.68 -8.85 -22.80
N CYS A 666 0.75 -10.17 -22.64
CA CYS A 666 -0.40 -10.94 -22.17
C CYS A 666 -0.54 -10.77 -20.65
N ALA A 667 -1.74 -10.44 -20.19
CA ALA A 667 -2.12 -10.42 -18.78
C ALA A 667 -3.15 -11.51 -18.52
N GLN A 668 -2.78 -12.52 -17.74
CA GLN A 668 -3.63 -13.64 -17.35
C GLN A 668 -3.65 -13.76 -15.83
N ILE A 669 -4.74 -14.23 -15.24
CA ILE A 669 -4.86 -14.35 -13.77
C ILE A 669 -3.87 -15.35 -13.14
N GLY A 670 -3.35 -16.29 -13.92
CA GLY A 670 -2.40 -17.29 -13.43
C GLY A 670 -1.00 -16.75 -13.15
N ARG A 671 -0.65 -15.55 -13.67
CA ARG A 671 0.70 -14.98 -13.58
C ARG A 671 0.64 -13.45 -13.53
N THR A 672 1.20 -12.87 -12.48
CA THR A 672 1.46 -11.42 -12.41
C THR A 672 2.78 -11.07 -13.11
N PRO A 673 3.11 -9.77 -13.29
CA PRO A 673 4.42 -9.38 -13.80
C PRO A 673 5.57 -9.96 -12.97
N ARG A 674 6.67 -10.30 -13.64
CA ARG A 674 7.85 -10.88 -12.98
C ARG A 674 8.36 -9.99 -11.86
N GLY A 675 8.69 -10.60 -10.72
CA GLY A 675 9.16 -9.89 -9.54
C GLY A 675 8.06 -9.30 -8.65
N LEU A 676 6.80 -9.27 -9.10
CA LEU A 676 5.70 -8.67 -8.35
C LEU A 676 4.81 -9.68 -7.61
N SER A 677 4.98 -10.98 -7.83
CA SER A 677 4.13 -12.02 -7.24
C SER A 677 4.13 -12.06 -5.71
N ALA A 678 5.23 -11.61 -5.06
CA ALA A 678 5.31 -11.53 -3.60
C ALA A 678 4.50 -10.36 -3.02
N GLN A 679 4.18 -9.35 -3.83
CA GLN A 679 3.46 -8.14 -3.42
C GLN A 679 2.05 -8.06 -3.99
N TRP A 680 1.79 -8.79 -5.07
CA TRP A 680 0.54 -8.83 -5.82
C TRP A 680 0.09 -10.27 -6.02
N ASP A 681 -0.46 -10.85 -4.96
CA ASP A 681 -1.09 -12.16 -5.02
C ASP A 681 -2.58 -12.06 -5.44
N ARG A 682 -3.25 -13.22 -5.55
CA ARG A 682 -4.68 -13.27 -5.88
C ARG A 682 -5.57 -12.59 -4.84
N GLY A 683 -5.15 -12.60 -3.57
CA GLY A 683 -5.86 -11.92 -2.48
C GLY A 683 -5.90 -10.42 -2.71
N ARG A 684 -4.75 -9.81 -2.99
CA ARG A 684 -4.65 -8.37 -3.29
C ARG A 684 -5.45 -7.99 -4.53
N LEU A 685 -5.37 -8.78 -5.61
CA LEU A 685 -6.15 -8.51 -6.83
C LEU A 685 -7.67 -8.60 -6.58
N SER A 686 -8.10 -9.53 -5.72
CA SER A 686 -9.50 -9.65 -5.28
C SER A 686 -9.92 -8.45 -4.42
N ALA A 687 -9.03 -7.97 -3.55
CA ALA A 687 -9.26 -6.78 -2.74
C ALA A 687 -9.44 -5.52 -3.60
N GLU A 688 -8.63 -5.34 -4.66
CA GLU A 688 -8.83 -4.24 -5.62
C GLU A 688 -10.18 -4.34 -6.35
N THR A 689 -10.63 -5.57 -6.63
CA THR A 689 -11.97 -5.81 -7.19
C THR A 689 -13.06 -5.40 -6.21
N ILE A 690 -12.94 -5.76 -4.94
CA ILE A 690 -13.90 -5.35 -3.90
C ILE A 690 -13.93 -3.82 -3.77
N LYS A 691 -12.79 -3.13 -3.85
CA LYS A 691 -12.73 -1.65 -3.82
C LYS A 691 -13.51 -1.03 -4.99
N LEU A 692 -13.35 -1.57 -6.20
CA LEU A 692 -14.11 -1.11 -7.35
C LEU A 692 -15.62 -1.37 -7.16
N LEU A 693 -16.00 -2.57 -6.72
CA LEU A 693 -17.39 -2.94 -6.49
C LEU A 693 -18.05 -2.11 -5.38
N ARG A 694 -17.32 -1.68 -4.36
CA ARG A 694 -17.86 -0.78 -3.33
C ARG A 694 -18.18 0.62 -3.86
N SER A 695 -17.40 1.11 -4.81
CA SER A 695 -17.56 2.46 -5.36
C SER A 695 -18.50 2.52 -6.57
N HIS A 696 -18.56 1.44 -7.35
CA HIS A 696 -19.30 1.37 -8.62
C HIS A 696 -20.31 0.21 -8.66
N GLY A 697 -20.63 -0.38 -7.50
CA GLY A 697 -21.46 -1.58 -7.39
C GLY A 697 -22.83 -1.43 -8.06
N ASP A 698 -23.50 -0.29 -7.85
CA ASP A 698 -24.82 -0.04 -8.45
C ASP A 698 -24.77 0.01 -9.98
N LEU A 699 -23.74 0.66 -10.54
CA LEU A 699 -23.52 0.72 -11.98
C LEU A 699 -23.22 -0.68 -12.53
N ILE A 700 -22.34 -1.43 -11.86
CA ILE A 700 -21.98 -2.79 -12.28
C ILE A 700 -23.20 -3.70 -12.19
N ARG A 701 -23.99 -3.62 -11.11
CA ARG A 701 -25.21 -4.41 -10.94
C ARG A 701 -26.22 -4.14 -12.04
N LYS A 702 -26.40 -2.87 -12.41
CA LYS A 702 -27.35 -2.42 -13.43
C LYS A 702 -26.90 -2.79 -14.85
N HIS A 703 -25.63 -2.59 -15.17
CA HIS A 703 -25.13 -2.62 -16.55
C HIS A 703 -24.39 -3.91 -16.92
N PHE A 704 -23.82 -4.64 -15.95
CA PHE A 704 -23.02 -5.83 -16.20
C PHE A 704 -23.84 -7.10 -15.99
N VAL A 705 -24.64 -7.15 -14.93
CA VAL A 705 -25.52 -8.30 -14.63
C VAL A 705 -26.84 -8.10 -15.37
N THR A 706 -26.84 -8.44 -16.67
CA THR A 706 -27.99 -8.23 -17.56
C THR A 706 -29.08 -9.27 -17.37
N ASP A 707 -28.71 -10.46 -16.90
CA ASP A 707 -29.60 -11.59 -16.76
C ASP A 707 -29.34 -12.27 -15.42
N VAL A 708 -30.36 -12.36 -14.58
CA VAL A 708 -30.38 -13.22 -13.40
C VAL A 708 -31.46 -14.26 -13.64
N VAL A 709 -31.08 -15.52 -13.77
CA VAL A 709 -32.01 -16.62 -14.06
C VAL A 709 -31.86 -17.72 -13.03
N PRO A 710 -32.92 -18.52 -12.77
CA PRO A 710 -32.80 -19.73 -11.97
C PRO A 710 -31.70 -20.65 -12.49
N PHE A 711 -30.99 -21.34 -11.58
CA PHE A 711 -29.95 -22.30 -11.94
C PHE A 711 -30.43 -23.38 -12.93
N GLU A 712 -31.69 -23.79 -12.86
CA GLU A 712 -32.30 -24.78 -13.76
C GLU A 712 -32.34 -24.32 -15.22
N ASP A 713 -32.42 -23.02 -15.46
CA ASP A 713 -32.51 -22.43 -16.80
C ASP A 713 -31.11 -22.25 -17.43
N GLY A 714 -30.05 -22.60 -16.68
CA GLY A 714 -28.67 -22.46 -17.11
C GLY A 714 -28.35 -23.11 -18.45
N PRO A 715 -28.67 -24.40 -18.66
CA PRO A 715 -28.45 -25.08 -19.94
C PRO A 715 -29.07 -24.36 -21.14
N ASP A 716 -30.35 -23.98 -21.03
CA ASP A 716 -31.08 -23.30 -22.10
C ASP A 716 -30.48 -21.91 -22.39
N LEU A 717 -30.14 -21.15 -21.35
CA LEU A 717 -29.50 -19.85 -21.52
C LEU A 717 -28.13 -20.00 -22.21
N MET A 718 -27.31 -20.95 -21.78
CA MET A 718 -25.99 -21.18 -22.40
C MET A 718 -26.13 -21.56 -23.88
N HIS A 719 -27.16 -22.34 -24.25
CA HIS A 719 -27.46 -22.63 -25.65
C HIS A 719 -27.85 -21.38 -26.46
N GLN A 720 -28.78 -20.57 -25.93
CA GLN A 720 -29.22 -19.33 -26.59
C GLN A 720 -28.06 -18.36 -26.80
N VAL A 721 -27.19 -18.17 -25.79
CA VAL A 721 -26.03 -17.28 -25.88
C VAL A 721 -24.97 -17.86 -26.83
N ALA A 722 -24.72 -19.18 -26.80
CA ALA A 722 -23.78 -19.83 -27.71
C ALA A 722 -24.17 -19.66 -29.19
N ARG A 723 -25.48 -19.72 -29.49
CA ARG A 723 -26.07 -19.53 -30.83
C ARG A 723 -26.29 -18.06 -31.21
N ARG A 724 -26.01 -17.12 -30.29
CA ARG A 724 -26.25 -15.67 -30.44
C ARG A 724 -27.73 -15.29 -30.58
N GLU A 725 -28.63 -16.13 -30.07
CA GLU A 725 -30.07 -15.89 -30.03
C GLU A 725 -30.46 -14.92 -28.89
N ARG A 726 -29.64 -14.85 -27.85
CA ARG A 726 -29.78 -13.91 -26.72
C ARG A 726 -28.49 -13.12 -26.51
N HIS A 727 -28.62 -11.80 -26.35
CA HIS A 727 -27.49 -10.91 -26.07
C HIS A 727 -27.39 -10.69 -24.56
N VAL A 728 -26.22 -11.00 -24.00
CA VAL A 728 -25.93 -10.95 -22.56
C VAL A 728 -24.57 -10.28 -22.37
N ILE A 729 -24.42 -9.45 -21.33
CA ILE A 729 -23.12 -8.94 -20.88
C ILE A 729 -22.53 -9.92 -19.85
N THR A 730 -23.25 -10.16 -18.76
CA THR A 730 -23.00 -11.26 -17.81
C THR A 730 -24.33 -11.81 -17.36
N ALA A 731 -24.48 -13.14 -17.46
CA ALA A 731 -25.59 -13.86 -16.86
C ALA A 731 -25.16 -14.41 -15.51
N VAL A 732 -26.06 -14.38 -14.54
CA VAL A 732 -25.89 -14.98 -13.23
C VAL A 732 -26.98 -16.02 -13.02
N PHE A 733 -26.56 -17.24 -12.70
CA PHE A 733 -27.43 -18.35 -12.33
C PHE A 733 -27.66 -18.31 -10.83
N ALA A 734 -28.86 -17.91 -10.41
CA ALA A 734 -29.28 -17.89 -9.02
C ALA A 734 -29.65 -19.31 -8.58
N VAL A 735 -28.90 -19.83 -7.61
CA VAL A 735 -29.21 -21.11 -6.94
C VAL A 735 -30.16 -20.87 -5.77
N SER A 736 -29.95 -19.77 -5.04
CA SER A 736 -30.86 -19.33 -3.96
C SER A 736 -32.05 -18.54 -4.53
N PRO A 737 -33.30 -18.92 -4.21
CA PRO A 737 -34.49 -18.17 -4.63
C PRO A 737 -34.54 -16.74 -4.10
N LEU A 738 -33.79 -16.43 -3.03
CA LEU A 738 -33.74 -15.10 -2.42
C LEU A 738 -33.02 -14.05 -3.30
N LEU A 739 -32.36 -14.49 -4.38
CA LEU A 739 -31.62 -13.64 -5.30
C LEU A 739 -32.33 -13.38 -6.64
N LEU A 740 -33.52 -13.98 -6.85
CA LEU A 740 -34.42 -13.73 -7.97
C LEU A 740 -35.45 -12.67 -7.57
#